data_AF-A0A353LFG9-F1
#
_entry.id   AF-A0A353LFG9-F1
#
_cell.length_a   1.000
_cell.length_b   1.000
_cell.length_c   1.000
_cell.angle_alpha   90.00
_cell.angle_beta   90.00
_cell.angle_gamma   90.00
#
_symmetry.space_group_name_H-M   'P 1'
#
loop_
_entity.id
_entity.type
_entity.pdbx_description
1 polymer ?
#
loop_
_entity_poly.entity_id
_entity_poly.type
_entity_poly.pdbx_seq_one_letter_code
_entity_poly.pdbx_strand_id
1 'polypeptide(L)'
;WYYEQKLGRWEWQRARIFQTVEDLYTQSYVLPFLVPMLENAGANVLLPRERDYNKQEVIIDNDGSKRGSTYRETNGKETWRNSDSAGFANLREIWLDGENPFRMGTARQTKTVSRGEESIATWTPDIPEKGRYAVFVSYQTVKNSSNDALYSIYHAGGKTDFRVNQQMGGGTWIFLGNFDFEEGTSHRITLSNRSKRTGKIVTADAVKIGGGMGNIARMPNPGGFETENTKSAEEPTQKEMLASKINYSPEISGYPRYAEGARYWMQWAGVPDTIYNRTEGKNDYTDDYASRGVWVNWLAGGSSVLPDAKGLNIPLDLAFAFHTDAGTFWGDTIVGTLGIYMTHFNNEKFENGRSRWASRDLSELIMEEVTSDIRREFEPEWTRRHLWNRSYAEARIPNVPTMLLELLSHQNFADMRYGLDPSFRFTVSRSIYKGMLKFIASQYNREYVVQPLPVKDFSLSFSGEREVELKWKPTIDATEPSANPTKYIVYTRINGRGFDNGVIANTNSYKVSIQKDLVYSFKVAAVNEGGESFPSEILSACRKSDQKGEALIVNGFTRVSAPFSFVTSEDSIAGFAGSVDNGVPYIADHHFIGQMHEFRRIIPWMDDDASGFGDSNANYETTRIAGNSFDYPFVHGQAFAEAGYSFVSTAADAVENGTVKLSDY
;
A
#
# COMPACT_ATOMS: atom_id res chain seq x y z
N TRP A 1 -15.61 -4.01 -3.12
CA TRP A 1 -16.93 -3.51 -2.69
C TRP A 1 -17.41 -2.41 -3.63
N TYR A 2 -18.52 -2.62 -4.30
CA TYR A 2 -19.10 -1.69 -5.28
C TYR A 2 -20.63 -1.69 -5.17
N TYR A 3 -21.29 -0.74 -5.84
CA TYR A 3 -22.74 -0.63 -5.88
C TYR A 3 -23.31 -1.40 -7.08
N GLU A 4 -24.08 -2.47 -6.85
CA GLU A 4 -24.77 -3.22 -7.91
C GLU A 4 -26.16 -2.63 -8.14
N GLN A 5 -26.32 -1.93 -9.27
CA GLN A 5 -27.52 -1.17 -9.57
C GLN A 5 -28.76 -2.05 -9.76
N LYS A 6 -28.61 -3.27 -10.27
CA LYS A 6 -29.73 -4.21 -10.48
C LYS A 6 -30.33 -4.68 -9.15
N LEU A 7 -29.47 -4.87 -8.16
CA LEU A 7 -29.86 -5.31 -6.82
C LEU A 7 -30.17 -4.12 -5.89
N GLY A 8 -29.77 -2.91 -6.27
CA GLY A 8 -30.00 -1.70 -5.49
C GLY A 8 -29.28 -1.72 -4.15
N ARG A 9 -28.09 -2.34 -4.09
CA ARG A 9 -27.29 -2.51 -2.87
C ARG A 9 -25.80 -2.48 -3.17
N TRP A 10 -25.00 -2.33 -2.12
CA TRP A 10 -23.56 -2.58 -2.19
C TRP A 10 -23.21 -4.06 -2.01
N GLU A 11 -22.20 -4.55 -2.75
CA GLU A 11 -21.71 -5.93 -2.68
C GLU A 11 -20.23 -6.10 -3.10
N TRP A 12 -19.69 -7.31 -2.95
CA TRP A 12 -18.38 -7.70 -3.49
C TRP A 12 -18.46 -8.09 -4.95
N GLN A 13 -17.38 -7.88 -5.71
CA GLN A 13 -17.31 -8.33 -7.11
C GLN A 13 -17.11 -9.83 -7.24
N ARG A 14 -16.63 -10.49 -6.18
CA ARG A 14 -16.39 -11.93 -6.11
C ARG A 14 -16.94 -12.54 -4.84
N ALA A 15 -17.20 -13.83 -4.91
CA ALA A 15 -17.71 -14.63 -3.81
C ALA A 15 -16.79 -14.69 -2.58
N ARG A 16 -17.41 -14.91 -1.42
CA ARG A 16 -16.76 -15.08 -0.11
C ARG A 16 -16.25 -16.50 0.07
N ILE A 17 -15.08 -16.79 -0.47
CA ILE A 17 -14.55 -18.15 -0.55
C ILE A 17 -13.18 -18.28 0.12
N PHE A 18 -12.95 -19.42 0.78
CA PHE A 18 -11.68 -19.75 1.44
C PHE A 18 -11.17 -18.67 2.40
N GLN A 19 -12.07 -18.19 3.27
CA GLN A 19 -11.83 -17.19 4.30
C GLN A 19 -11.43 -15.79 3.77
N THR A 20 -11.58 -15.53 2.47
CA THR A 20 -11.25 -14.25 1.85
C THR A 20 -12.26 -13.85 0.77
N VAL A 21 -12.09 -12.65 0.21
CA VAL A 21 -12.72 -12.20 -1.03
C VAL A 21 -11.66 -11.58 -1.92
N GLU A 22 -11.75 -11.82 -3.23
CA GLU A 22 -10.73 -11.37 -4.21
C GLU A 22 -10.46 -9.87 -4.12
N ASP A 23 -11.53 -9.07 -3.99
CA ASP A 23 -11.51 -7.61 -3.92
C ASP A 23 -10.58 -7.05 -2.82
N LEU A 24 -10.35 -7.83 -1.75
CA LEU A 24 -9.43 -7.54 -0.64
C LEU A 24 -8.12 -8.33 -0.74
N TYR A 25 -8.19 -9.55 -1.24
CA TYR A 25 -7.11 -10.51 -1.25
C TYR A 25 -5.87 -10.00 -2.01
N THR A 26 -6.06 -9.39 -3.17
CA THR A 26 -4.96 -8.83 -3.98
C THR A 26 -4.20 -7.72 -3.25
N GLN A 27 -4.90 -6.89 -2.44
CA GLN A 27 -4.25 -5.86 -1.62
C GLN A 27 -3.31 -6.44 -0.56
N SER A 28 -3.52 -7.70 -0.16
CA SER A 28 -2.65 -8.38 0.80
C SER A 28 -1.27 -8.77 0.23
N TYR A 29 -1.08 -8.69 -1.09
CA TYR A 29 0.23 -8.70 -1.74
C TYR A 29 0.73 -7.26 -1.91
N VAL A 30 -0.14 -6.39 -2.43
CA VAL A 30 0.23 -5.05 -2.91
C VAL A 30 0.67 -4.14 -1.75
N LEU A 31 -0.16 -3.96 -0.73
CA LEU A 31 0.07 -2.97 0.31
C LEU A 31 1.15 -3.36 1.35
N PRO A 32 1.21 -4.61 1.87
CA PRO A 32 2.21 -4.96 2.87
C PRO A 32 3.57 -5.32 2.25
N PHE A 33 3.63 -5.72 0.98
CA PHE A 33 4.86 -6.23 0.37
C PHE A 33 5.31 -5.46 -0.87
N LEU A 34 4.55 -5.51 -1.97
CA LEU A 34 5.01 -4.98 -3.27
C LEU A 34 5.24 -3.45 -3.23
N VAL A 35 4.30 -2.69 -2.67
CA VAL A 35 4.42 -1.23 -2.58
C VAL A 35 5.65 -0.82 -1.76
N PRO A 36 5.87 -1.34 -0.53
CA PRO A 36 7.11 -1.08 0.19
C PRO A 36 8.39 -1.46 -0.58
N MET A 37 8.42 -2.58 -1.31
CA MET A 37 9.59 -2.95 -2.12
C MET A 37 9.88 -1.92 -3.22
N LEU A 38 8.84 -1.45 -3.90
CA LEU A 38 8.98 -0.45 -4.95
C LEU A 38 9.42 0.91 -4.37
N GLU A 39 8.79 1.36 -3.28
CA GLU A 39 9.11 2.64 -2.63
C GLU A 39 10.53 2.62 -2.02
N ASN A 40 10.94 1.52 -1.39
CA ASN A 40 12.28 1.35 -0.84
C ASN A 40 13.37 1.27 -1.94
N ALA A 41 13.01 0.86 -3.15
CA ALA A 41 13.87 0.92 -4.34
C ALA A 41 13.86 2.32 -5.00
N GLY A 42 13.12 3.29 -4.45
CA GLY A 42 13.07 4.68 -4.92
C GLY A 42 11.97 4.98 -5.94
N ALA A 43 11.03 4.05 -6.17
CA ALA A 43 9.89 4.30 -7.05
C ALA A 43 8.83 5.19 -6.36
N ASN A 44 8.13 5.99 -7.15
CA ASN A 44 6.89 6.65 -6.71
C ASN A 44 5.72 5.77 -7.12
N VAL A 45 4.96 5.27 -6.14
CA VAL A 45 3.83 4.35 -6.41
C VAL A 45 2.51 5.08 -6.20
N LEU A 46 1.69 5.13 -7.25
CA LEU A 46 0.35 5.71 -7.22
C LEU A 46 -0.67 4.58 -7.27
N LEU A 47 -1.70 4.65 -6.42
CA LEU A 47 -2.75 3.64 -6.35
C LEU A 47 -4.13 4.26 -6.65
N PRO A 48 -4.97 3.59 -7.48
CA PRO A 48 -6.31 4.05 -7.77
C PRO A 48 -7.32 3.72 -6.67
N ARG A 49 -6.87 3.27 -5.49
CA ARG A 49 -7.67 2.96 -4.30
C ARG A 49 -7.00 3.58 -3.07
N GLU A 50 -7.76 3.79 -2.00
CA GLU A 50 -7.19 4.19 -0.70
C GLU A 50 -6.22 3.12 -0.20
N ARG A 51 -5.05 3.55 0.27
CA ARG A 51 -3.93 2.69 0.67
C ARG A 51 -3.78 2.54 2.18
N ASP A 52 -4.43 3.40 2.96
CA ASP A 52 -4.41 3.32 4.42
C ASP A 52 -5.60 2.52 4.96
N TYR A 53 -5.29 1.46 5.69
CA TYR A 53 -6.29 0.62 6.37
C TYR A 53 -6.94 1.31 7.58
N ASN A 54 -6.39 2.44 8.04
CA ASN A 54 -6.93 3.15 9.19
C ASN A 54 -8.32 3.74 8.89
N LYS A 55 -9.31 3.37 9.71
CA LYS A 55 -10.71 3.85 9.58
C LYS A 55 -10.90 5.30 10.01
N GLN A 56 -9.93 5.88 10.72
CA GLN A 56 -9.95 7.29 11.08
C GLN A 56 -9.44 8.14 9.92
N GLU A 57 -10.00 9.34 9.81
CA GLU A 57 -9.56 10.37 8.87
C GLU A 57 -9.58 11.73 9.56
N VAL A 58 -8.49 12.48 9.37
CA VAL A 58 -8.37 13.87 9.77
C VAL A 58 -8.11 14.69 8.52
N ILE A 59 -9.03 15.62 8.22
CA ILE A 59 -8.90 16.59 7.14
C ILE A 59 -8.68 17.96 7.75
N ILE A 60 -7.62 18.62 7.32
CA ILE A 60 -7.20 19.94 7.78
C ILE A 60 -7.07 20.83 6.55
N ASP A 61 -7.84 21.90 6.52
CA ASP A 61 -7.98 22.73 5.34
C ASP A 61 -8.27 24.19 5.73
N ASN A 62 -7.95 25.13 4.83
CA ASN A 62 -8.18 26.57 5.02
C ASN A 62 -9.66 26.96 4.91
N ASP A 63 -10.51 26.19 4.21
CA ASP A 63 -11.94 26.47 4.14
C ASP A 63 -12.74 25.82 5.27
N GLY A 64 -12.10 24.96 6.07
CA GLY A 64 -12.69 24.39 7.26
C GLY A 64 -11.95 23.15 7.73
N SER A 65 -11.69 23.07 9.04
CA SER A 65 -11.07 21.90 9.67
C SER A 65 -12.04 21.28 10.67
N LYS A 66 -12.05 19.94 10.75
CA LYS A 66 -12.88 19.20 11.72
C LYS A 66 -12.09 18.84 12.98
N ARG A 67 -12.81 18.44 14.03
CA ARG A 67 -12.24 17.86 15.27
C ARG A 67 -11.12 18.72 15.87
N GLY A 68 -11.30 20.01 16.14
CA GLY A 68 -10.25 20.82 16.80
C GLY A 68 -8.94 21.02 16.01
N SER A 69 -8.79 20.43 14.83
CA SER A 69 -7.64 20.62 13.95
C SER A 69 -7.63 22.05 13.43
N THR A 70 -6.44 22.61 13.17
CA THR A 70 -6.30 24.01 12.76
C THR A 70 -5.35 24.20 11.60
N TYR A 71 -5.72 25.10 10.68
CA TYR A 71 -4.85 25.67 9.66
C TYR A 71 -4.41 27.08 10.07
N ARG A 72 -3.13 27.42 9.90
CA ARG A 72 -2.58 28.77 10.13
C ARG A 72 -1.51 29.14 9.13
N GLU A 73 -1.46 30.42 8.76
CA GLU A 73 -0.41 31.01 7.92
C GLU A 73 0.45 31.97 8.73
N THR A 74 1.75 31.99 8.47
CA THR A 74 2.68 33.01 8.94
C THR A 74 3.37 33.62 7.73
N ASN A 75 3.33 34.95 7.63
CA ASN A 75 3.98 35.69 6.54
C ASN A 75 5.42 36.01 6.92
N GLY A 76 6.33 35.80 5.97
CA GLY A 76 7.71 36.27 6.06
C GLY A 76 7.91 37.41 5.08
N LYS A 77 8.95 37.31 4.25
CA LYS A 77 9.23 38.29 3.19
C LYS A 77 8.11 38.40 2.14
N GLU A 78 7.46 37.29 1.82
CA GLU A 78 6.33 37.24 0.90
C GLU A 78 5.05 36.95 1.71
N THR A 79 3.88 37.27 1.16
CA THR A 79 2.60 37.09 1.87
C THR A 79 1.75 36.01 1.22
N TRP A 80 1.14 35.16 2.04
CA TRP A 80 0.08 34.26 1.58
C TRP A 80 -1.15 35.03 1.12
N ARG A 81 -1.77 34.54 0.04
CA ARG A 81 -3.00 35.07 -0.53
C ARG A 81 -3.80 33.94 -1.18
N ASN A 82 -5.05 34.21 -1.54
CA ASN A 82 -5.84 33.28 -2.35
C ASN A 82 -5.16 33.00 -3.70
N SER A 83 -5.24 31.75 -4.12
CA SER A 83 -5.03 31.30 -5.49
C SER A 83 -6.25 31.66 -6.34
N ASP A 84 -6.05 31.76 -7.65
CA ASP A 84 -7.14 31.92 -8.62
C ASP A 84 -7.77 30.56 -9.00
N SER A 85 -7.17 29.45 -8.56
CA SER A 85 -7.67 28.09 -8.76
C SER A 85 -8.51 27.62 -7.58
N ALA A 86 -9.58 26.87 -7.88
CA ALA A 86 -10.37 26.19 -6.86
C ALA A 86 -9.51 25.18 -6.09
N GLY A 87 -9.79 25.03 -4.80
CA GLY A 87 -9.15 24.08 -3.90
C GLY A 87 -10.11 22.99 -3.43
N PHE A 88 -9.61 22.13 -2.56
CA PHE A 88 -10.40 21.15 -1.84
C PHE A 88 -11.27 21.82 -0.76
N ALA A 89 -12.50 21.34 -0.57
CA ALA A 89 -13.25 21.61 0.64
C ALA A 89 -14.15 20.44 1.02
N ASN A 90 -14.07 20.00 2.29
CA ASN A 90 -14.89 18.90 2.81
C ASN A 90 -16.21 19.42 3.42
N LEU A 91 -17.06 20.00 2.58
CA LEU A 91 -18.30 20.67 3.02
C LEU A 91 -19.46 19.71 3.33
N ARG A 92 -19.31 18.42 3.03
CA ARG A 92 -20.39 17.44 3.08
C ARG A 92 -19.94 16.15 3.75
N GLU A 93 -20.86 15.50 4.45
CA GLU A 93 -20.60 14.18 5.02
C GLU A 93 -20.81 13.06 3.99
N ILE A 94 -21.66 13.30 2.99
CA ILE A 94 -22.01 12.37 1.92
C ILE A 94 -21.89 13.09 0.58
N TRP A 95 -21.29 12.42 -0.40
CA TRP A 95 -21.05 12.94 -1.76
C TRP A 95 -21.82 12.13 -2.79
N LEU A 96 -22.59 12.81 -3.64
CA LEU A 96 -23.38 12.19 -4.70
C LEU A 96 -22.56 12.03 -5.98
N ASP A 97 -23.04 11.21 -6.92
CA ASP A 97 -22.34 11.02 -8.20
C ASP A 97 -22.12 12.37 -8.93
N GLY A 98 -20.96 12.50 -9.57
CA GLY A 98 -20.51 13.72 -10.25
C GLY A 98 -20.01 14.87 -9.34
N GLU A 99 -20.22 14.79 -8.02
CA GLU A 99 -19.73 15.82 -7.10
C GLU A 99 -18.22 15.66 -6.84
N ASN A 100 -17.48 16.77 -6.95
CA ASN A 100 -16.03 16.79 -6.80
C ASN A 100 -15.60 17.79 -5.71
N PRO A 101 -15.01 17.31 -4.58
CA PRO A 101 -14.61 18.18 -3.47
C PRO A 101 -13.49 19.17 -3.82
N PHE A 102 -12.67 18.88 -4.84
CA PHE A 102 -11.58 19.75 -5.32
C PHE A 102 -12.04 20.91 -6.20
N ARG A 103 -13.36 21.11 -6.32
CA ARG A 103 -13.97 22.25 -7.03
C ARG A 103 -14.79 23.16 -6.12
N MET A 104 -14.80 22.88 -4.82
CA MET A 104 -15.69 23.55 -3.85
C MET A 104 -14.98 24.46 -2.86
N GLY A 105 -13.64 24.38 -2.77
CA GLY A 105 -12.82 25.18 -1.87
C GLY A 105 -11.97 26.23 -2.57
N THR A 106 -11.07 26.81 -1.80
CA THR A 106 -10.06 27.79 -2.19
C THR A 106 -8.67 27.27 -1.82
N ALA A 107 -7.68 27.57 -2.67
CA ALA A 107 -6.29 27.28 -2.35
C ALA A 107 -5.53 28.56 -2.01
N ARG A 108 -4.40 28.42 -1.32
CA ARG A 108 -3.51 29.50 -0.90
C ARG A 108 -2.24 29.48 -1.73
N GLN A 109 -1.62 30.64 -1.94
CA GLN A 109 -0.37 30.75 -2.70
C GLN A 109 0.56 31.84 -2.14
N THR A 110 1.86 31.64 -2.35
CA THR A 110 2.89 32.66 -2.08
C THR A 110 4.08 32.49 -3.03
N LYS A 111 4.90 33.53 -3.14
CA LYS A 111 6.16 33.47 -3.90
C LYS A 111 7.25 32.81 -3.07
N THR A 112 8.13 32.07 -3.73
CA THR A 112 9.27 31.44 -3.08
C THR A 112 10.39 32.43 -2.80
N VAL A 113 11.15 32.16 -1.74
CA VAL A 113 12.36 32.89 -1.36
C VAL A 113 13.54 31.93 -1.20
N SER A 114 14.76 32.40 -1.52
CA SER A 114 15.99 31.64 -1.23
C SER A 114 16.69 32.09 0.06
N ARG A 115 16.40 33.31 0.53
CA ARG A 115 16.98 33.95 1.72
C ARG A 115 15.96 34.89 2.37
N GLY A 116 16.17 35.19 3.65
CA GLY A 116 15.26 36.00 4.46
C GLY A 116 14.24 35.17 5.22
N GLU A 117 13.27 35.85 5.82
CA GLU A 117 12.19 35.23 6.59
C GLU A 117 11.23 34.46 5.68
N GLU A 118 10.94 33.22 6.07
CA GLU A 118 10.07 32.29 5.34
C GLU A 118 8.61 32.56 5.63
N SER A 119 7.76 32.29 4.63
CA SER A 119 6.31 32.20 4.81
C SER A 119 5.92 30.75 4.96
N ILE A 120 5.12 30.44 5.97
CA ILE A 120 4.82 29.07 6.37
C ILE A 120 3.31 28.88 6.48
N ALA A 121 2.79 27.85 5.83
CA ALA A 121 1.47 27.29 6.10
C ALA A 121 1.62 26.11 7.07
N THR A 122 0.78 26.03 8.10
CA THR A 122 0.84 25.01 9.16
C THR A 122 -0.53 24.36 9.34
N TRP A 123 -0.56 23.04 9.24
CA TRP A 123 -1.70 22.19 9.58
C TRP A 123 -1.39 21.47 10.90
N THR A 124 -2.20 21.71 11.93
CA THR A 124 -2.10 21.01 13.23
C THR A 124 -3.27 20.03 13.34
N PRO A 125 -3.02 18.71 13.22
CA PRO A 125 -4.06 17.70 13.44
C PRO A 125 -4.45 17.60 14.90
N ASP A 126 -5.69 17.21 15.15
CA ASP A 126 -6.13 16.58 16.39
C ASP A 126 -6.30 15.08 16.11
N ILE A 127 -5.31 14.29 16.51
CA ILE A 127 -5.25 12.87 16.20
C ILE A 127 -6.16 12.11 17.17
N PRO A 128 -7.16 11.35 16.68
CA PRO A 128 -8.16 10.72 17.54
C PRO A 128 -7.63 9.55 18.36
N GLU A 129 -6.59 8.86 17.88
CA GLU A 129 -5.98 7.74 18.57
C GLU A 129 -4.51 7.65 18.14
N LYS A 130 -3.63 7.27 19.08
CA LYS A 130 -2.25 6.92 18.74
C LYS A 130 -2.22 5.82 17.68
N GLY A 131 -1.40 6.01 16.64
CA GLY A 131 -1.26 4.99 15.60
C GLY A 131 -0.42 5.44 14.42
N ARG A 132 -0.31 4.55 13.44
CA ARG A 132 0.35 4.83 12.17
C ARG A 132 -0.69 5.25 11.14
N TYR A 133 -0.43 6.36 10.46
CA TYR A 133 -1.35 6.97 9.50
C TYR A 133 -0.62 7.36 8.22
N ALA A 134 -1.28 7.18 7.07
CA ALA A 134 -0.88 7.79 5.82
C ALA A 134 -1.11 9.30 5.87
N VAL A 135 -0.15 10.07 5.35
CA VAL A 135 -0.26 11.52 5.21
C VAL A 135 -0.30 11.87 3.73
N PHE A 136 -1.34 12.59 3.34
CA PHE A 136 -1.51 13.16 2.00
C PHE A 136 -1.60 14.68 2.09
N VAL A 137 -1.09 15.35 1.06
CA VAL A 137 -1.22 16.79 0.87
C VAL A 137 -1.95 17.07 -0.44
N SER A 138 -2.61 18.21 -0.53
CA SER A 138 -3.07 18.77 -1.78
C SER A 138 -2.51 20.16 -2.02
N TYR A 139 -2.47 20.54 -3.29
CA TYR A 139 -2.01 21.81 -3.80
C TYR A 139 -2.51 21.99 -5.23
N GLN A 140 -2.32 23.21 -5.78
CA GLN A 140 -2.70 23.53 -7.15
C GLN A 140 -1.46 23.71 -8.03
N THR A 141 -1.44 23.09 -9.20
CA THR A 141 -0.41 23.34 -10.20
C THR A 141 -0.78 24.58 -10.99
N VAL A 142 0.04 25.64 -10.86
CA VAL A 142 -0.15 26.91 -11.54
C VAL A 142 1.05 27.24 -12.42
N LYS A 143 0.89 28.23 -13.31
CA LYS A 143 2.02 28.74 -14.09
C LYS A 143 3.12 29.21 -13.13
N ASN A 144 4.35 28.76 -13.37
CA ASN A 144 5.53 29.09 -12.57
C ASN A 144 5.57 28.45 -11.16
N SER A 145 4.84 27.34 -10.93
CA SER A 145 5.01 26.51 -9.74
C SER A 145 6.47 26.11 -9.47
N SER A 146 6.81 26.02 -8.19
CA SER A 146 8.05 25.44 -7.69
C SER A 146 8.08 23.93 -7.91
N ASN A 147 9.28 23.39 -8.16
CA ASN A 147 9.51 21.95 -8.25
C ASN A 147 10.16 21.37 -6.98
N ASP A 148 10.26 22.17 -5.91
CA ASP A 148 10.97 21.84 -4.68
C ASP A 148 10.28 22.41 -3.43
N ALA A 149 8.94 22.44 -3.45
CA ALA A 149 8.12 22.91 -2.33
C ALA A 149 8.40 22.08 -1.07
N LEU A 150 8.81 22.74 0.02
CA LEU A 150 9.32 22.06 1.21
C LEU A 150 8.20 21.79 2.21
N TYR A 151 7.78 20.52 2.29
CA TYR A 151 6.89 20.03 3.35
C TYR A 151 7.70 19.41 4.48
N SER A 152 7.26 19.63 5.72
CA SER A 152 7.83 18.99 6.91
C SER A 152 6.72 18.35 7.72
N ILE A 153 6.88 17.07 8.04
CA ILE A 153 5.95 16.32 8.89
C ILE A 153 6.62 16.16 10.24
N TYR A 154 5.99 16.69 11.30
CA TYR A 154 6.39 16.49 12.69
C TYR A 154 5.54 15.37 13.25
N HIS A 155 6.16 14.22 13.49
CA HIS A 155 5.52 12.96 13.89
C HIS A 155 6.12 12.45 15.19
N ALA A 156 5.60 11.34 15.73
CA ALA A 156 6.00 10.81 17.04
C ALA A 156 7.50 10.43 17.12
N GLY A 157 8.11 10.13 15.98
CA GLY A 157 9.54 9.78 15.84
C GLY A 157 10.47 10.95 15.51
N GLY A 158 9.94 12.15 15.24
CA GLY A 158 10.75 13.32 14.94
C GLY A 158 10.17 14.18 13.81
N LYS A 159 11.02 14.51 12.84
CA LYS A 159 10.69 15.38 11.71
C LYS A 159 11.19 14.74 10.42
N THR A 160 10.33 14.63 9.41
CA THR A 160 10.72 14.19 8.05
C THR A 160 10.40 15.30 7.05
N ASP A 161 11.35 15.60 6.17
CA ASP A 161 11.25 16.68 5.18
C ASP A 161 11.08 16.10 3.76
N PHE A 162 10.15 16.69 3.01
CA PHE A 162 9.84 16.34 1.62
C PHE A 162 9.99 17.55 0.71
N ARG A 163 10.56 17.33 -0.48
CA ARG A 163 10.53 18.32 -1.57
C ARG A 163 9.57 17.85 -2.63
N VAL A 164 8.43 18.50 -2.73
CA VAL A 164 7.35 18.15 -3.64
C VAL A 164 7.43 19.00 -4.90
N ASN A 165 7.30 18.35 -6.06
CA ASN A 165 7.26 19.03 -7.35
C ASN A 165 5.83 19.48 -7.68
N GLN A 166 5.49 20.75 -7.39
CA GLN A 166 4.14 21.29 -7.64
C GLN A 166 3.88 21.68 -9.11
N GLN A 167 4.79 21.33 -10.04
CA GLN A 167 4.59 21.50 -11.48
C GLN A 167 3.72 20.38 -12.10
N MET A 168 3.39 19.36 -11.31
CA MET A 168 2.58 18.20 -11.67
C MET A 168 1.68 17.85 -10.49
N GLY A 169 0.69 16.96 -10.68
CA GLY A 169 -0.07 16.38 -9.56
C GLY A 169 -1.01 17.32 -8.79
N GLY A 170 -1.25 18.53 -9.26
CA GLY A 170 -2.18 19.46 -8.58
C GLY A 170 -3.64 19.04 -8.67
N GLY A 171 -4.45 19.42 -7.67
CA GLY A 171 -5.90 19.19 -7.64
C GLY A 171 -6.32 17.77 -7.26
N THR A 172 -5.47 17.03 -6.55
CA THR A 172 -5.76 15.70 -6.01
C THR A 172 -4.97 15.44 -4.72
N TRP A 173 -5.06 14.24 -4.16
CA TRP A 173 -4.28 13.81 -2.99
C TRP A 173 -2.90 13.29 -3.40
N ILE A 174 -1.84 13.85 -2.82
CA ILE A 174 -0.45 13.44 -3.00
C ILE A 174 0.07 12.82 -1.71
N PHE A 175 0.39 11.53 -1.76
CA PHE A 175 0.92 10.76 -0.63
C PHE A 175 2.36 11.17 -0.31
N LEU A 176 2.66 11.39 0.97
CA LEU A 176 4.02 11.70 1.45
C LEU A 176 4.65 10.56 2.25
N GLY A 177 3.86 9.67 2.86
CA GLY A 177 4.39 8.58 3.68
C GLY A 177 3.42 8.13 4.78
N ASN A 178 3.85 7.12 5.54
CA ASN A 178 3.15 6.60 6.70
C ASN A 178 3.92 6.94 7.98
N PHE A 179 3.30 7.64 8.92
CA PHE A 179 3.94 8.16 10.12
C PHE A 179 3.19 7.77 11.40
N ASP A 180 3.94 7.54 12.47
CA ASP A 180 3.36 7.35 13.80
C ASP A 180 2.99 8.71 14.41
N PHE A 181 1.76 8.81 14.90
CA PHE A 181 1.26 9.97 15.63
C PHE A 181 0.83 9.55 17.04
N GLU A 182 1.02 10.46 18.00
CA GLU A 182 0.38 10.38 19.32
C GLU A 182 -1.00 11.04 19.23
N GLU A 183 -1.91 10.63 20.10
CA GLU A 183 -3.24 11.23 20.25
C GLU A 183 -3.13 12.74 20.59
N GLY A 184 -4.09 13.53 20.08
CA GLY A 184 -4.22 14.95 20.35
C GLY A 184 -3.46 15.85 19.36
N THR A 185 -3.10 17.06 19.80
CA THR A 185 -2.65 18.16 18.94
C THR A 185 -1.15 18.47 19.00
N SER A 186 -0.33 17.50 19.42
CA SER A 186 1.12 17.71 19.60
C SER A 186 1.92 17.74 18.30
N HIS A 187 1.30 17.35 17.19
CA HIS A 187 1.95 17.16 15.88
C HIS A 187 1.56 18.25 14.90
N ARG A 188 2.29 18.36 13.78
CA ARG A 188 1.97 19.32 12.72
C ARG A 188 2.61 18.95 11.39
N ILE A 189 2.01 19.45 10.32
CA ILE A 189 2.56 19.46 8.97
C ILE A 189 2.78 20.92 8.61
N THR A 190 3.91 21.24 7.97
CA THR A 190 4.19 22.61 7.51
C THR A 190 4.63 22.62 6.06
N LEU A 191 4.28 23.69 5.34
CA LEU A 191 4.78 24.01 4.02
C LEU A 191 5.50 25.35 4.06
N SER A 192 6.78 25.35 3.72
CA SER A 192 7.61 26.55 3.60
C SER A 192 7.71 27.02 2.14
N ASN A 193 7.71 28.33 1.93
CA ASN A 193 8.04 28.94 0.64
C ASN A 193 9.55 28.99 0.35
N ARG A 194 10.41 28.40 1.19
CA ARG A 194 11.84 28.28 0.92
C ARG A 194 12.07 27.36 -0.28
N SER A 195 12.81 27.86 -1.26
CA SER A 195 13.18 27.13 -2.48
C SER A 195 14.60 27.48 -2.93
N LYS A 196 15.20 26.61 -3.74
CA LYS A 196 16.44 26.92 -4.46
C LYS A 196 16.29 28.14 -5.39
N ARG A 197 15.09 28.45 -5.87
CA ARG A 197 14.81 29.54 -6.82
C ARG A 197 13.82 30.53 -6.21
N THR A 198 14.15 31.82 -6.24
CA THR A 198 13.26 32.91 -5.80
C THR A 198 12.21 33.22 -6.87
N GLY A 199 11.00 33.62 -6.45
CA GLY A 199 9.95 34.11 -7.34
C GLY A 199 9.20 33.02 -8.11
N LYS A 200 9.37 31.74 -7.75
CA LYS A 200 8.44 30.66 -8.12
C LYS A 200 7.20 30.73 -7.24
N ILE A 201 6.16 29.97 -7.59
CA ILE A 201 4.94 29.90 -6.78
C ILE A 201 4.90 28.60 -5.99
N VAL A 202 4.57 28.68 -4.71
CA VAL A 202 4.16 27.54 -3.89
C VAL A 202 2.68 27.72 -3.57
N THR A 203 1.90 26.66 -3.74
CA THR A 203 0.48 26.61 -3.39
C THR A 203 0.24 25.64 -2.25
N ALA A 204 -0.77 25.93 -1.43
CA ALA A 204 -1.20 25.15 -0.28
C ALA A 204 -2.72 24.98 -0.33
N ASP A 205 -3.22 23.84 0.13
CA ASP A 205 -4.66 23.52 0.16
C ASP A 205 -4.89 22.67 1.43
N ALA A 206 -5.40 21.45 1.29
CA ALA A 206 -5.66 20.54 2.40
C ALA A 206 -4.53 19.54 2.74
N VAL A 207 -4.57 19.04 3.97
CA VAL A 207 -3.86 17.85 4.45
C VAL A 207 -4.88 16.78 4.88
N LYS A 208 -4.67 15.54 4.44
CA LYS A 208 -5.42 14.35 4.86
C LYS A 208 -4.52 13.38 5.61
N ILE A 209 -4.94 12.95 6.80
CA ILE A 209 -4.25 11.95 7.63
C ILE A 209 -5.20 10.78 7.88
N GLY A 210 -4.80 9.56 7.57
CA GLY A 210 -5.63 8.36 7.71
C GLY A 210 -6.41 7.98 6.45
N GLY A 211 -7.04 6.79 6.45
CA GLY A 211 -7.77 6.22 5.31
C GLY A 211 -9.26 6.55 5.30
N GLY A 212 -9.89 6.58 6.46
CA GLY A 212 -11.29 6.96 6.62
C GLY A 212 -12.32 5.92 6.17
N MET A 213 -13.59 6.32 6.27
CA MET A 213 -14.74 5.53 5.82
C MET A 213 -15.22 6.00 4.45
N GLY A 214 -15.89 5.10 3.72
CA GLY A 214 -16.60 5.41 2.49
C GLY A 214 -17.67 6.47 2.71
N ASN A 215 -17.62 7.55 1.92
CA ASN A 215 -18.52 8.69 2.00
C ASN A 215 -19.18 9.05 0.66
N ILE A 216 -18.97 8.20 -0.35
CA ILE A 216 -19.59 8.32 -1.66
C ILE A 216 -20.90 7.53 -1.65
N ALA A 217 -22.01 8.20 -1.93
CA ALA A 217 -23.32 7.56 -1.98
C ALA A 217 -23.73 7.18 -3.41
N ARG A 218 -24.47 6.08 -3.52
CA ARG A 218 -25.00 5.54 -4.76
C ARG A 218 -26.45 5.11 -4.61
N MET A 219 -27.15 5.11 -5.72
CA MET A 219 -28.49 4.54 -5.92
C MET A 219 -28.61 4.12 -7.39
N PRO A 220 -29.57 3.26 -7.77
CA PRO A 220 -29.75 2.91 -9.17
C PRO A 220 -30.04 4.16 -9.99
N ASN A 221 -29.45 4.24 -11.18
CA ASN A 221 -29.54 5.44 -12.01
C ASN A 221 -31.00 5.78 -12.35
N PRO A 222 -31.49 6.99 -12.02
CA PRO A 222 -32.86 7.39 -12.34
C PRO A 222 -33.19 7.38 -13.84
N GLY A 223 -32.18 7.59 -14.69
CA GLY A 223 -32.29 7.51 -16.15
C GLY A 223 -32.20 6.08 -16.71
N GLY A 224 -32.09 5.08 -15.84
CA GLY A 224 -31.92 3.67 -16.18
C GLY A 224 -30.46 3.22 -16.16
N PHE A 225 -30.25 1.92 -15.98
CA PHE A 225 -28.94 1.26 -15.86
C PHE A 225 -28.83 0.02 -16.75
N GLU A 226 -27.60 -0.42 -17.00
CA GLU A 226 -27.33 -1.56 -17.89
C GLU A 226 -27.74 -2.89 -17.24
N THR A 227 -28.43 -3.77 -17.99
CA THR A 227 -28.87 -5.08 -17.49
C THR A 227 -27.76 -6.12 -17.42
N GLU A 228 -26.64 -5.91 -18.12
CA GLU A 228 -25.55 -6.88 -18.24
C GLU A 228 -24.16 -6.22 -18.17
N ASN A 229 -23.22 -6.91 -17.54
CA ASN A 229 -21.80 -6.53 -17.56
C ASN A 229 -21.15 -7.14 -18.80
N THR A 230 -20.36 -6.36 -19.53
CA THR A 230 -19.59 -6.87 -20.69
C THR A 230 -18.18 -7.17 -20.22
N LYS A 231 -17.64 -8.32 -20.62
CA LYS A 231 -16.25 -8.64 -20.36
C LYS A 231 -15.37 -7.64 -21.10
N SER A 232 -14.32 -7.15 -20.44
CA SER A 232 -13.49 -6.07 -20.99
C SER A 232 -12.82 -6.39 -22.34
N ALA A 233 -12.65 -7.68 -22.64
CA ALA A 233 -12.09 -8.20 -23.88
C ALA A 233 -13.07 -8.27 -25.05
N GLU A 234 -14.37 -8.10 -24.81
CA GLU A 234 -15.42 -8.17 -25.83
C GLU A 234 -15.74 -6.77 -26.39
N GLU A 235 -16.20 -6.71 -27.63
CA GLU A 235 -16.64 -5.46 -28.24
C GLU A 235 -17.91 -4.94 -27.55
N PRO A 236 -18.04 -3.62 -27.31
CA PRO A 236 -19.24 -3.05 -26.72
C PRO A 236 -20.47 -3.31 -27.62
N THR A 237 -21.46 -4.00 -27.10
CA THR A 237 -22.77 -4.18 -27.74
C THR A 237 -23.78 -3.19 -27.16
N GLN A 238 -24.85 -2.89 -27.91
CA GLN A 238 -25.96 -2.11 -27.37
C GLN A 238 -26.67 -2.93 -26.29
N LYS A 239 -26.73 -2.39 -25.07
CA LYS A 239 -27.32 -3.06 -23.92
C LYS A 239 -28.76 -2.61 -23.69
N GLU A 240 -29.56 -3.53 -23.16
CA GLU A 240 -30.85 -3.17 -22.62
C GLU A 240 -30.66 -2.30 -21.37
N MET A 241 -31.47 -1.24 -21.30
CA MET A 241 -31.48 -0.30 -20.19
C MET A 241 -32.74 -0.56 -19.36
N LEU A 242 -32.56 -0.75 -18.06
CA LEU A 242 -33.66 -0.94 -17.12
C LEU A 242 -33.80 0.26 -16.20
N ALA A 243 -35.02 0.78 -16.08
CA ALA A 243 -35.35 1.78 -15.07
C ALA A 243 -35.89 1.09 -13.81
N SER A 244 -35.40 1.51 -12.64
CA SER A 244 -35.94 1.01 -11.38
C SER A 244 -37.41 1.38 -11.23
N LYS A 245 -38.24 0.41 -10.81
CA LYS A 245 -39.63 0.64 -10.41
C LYS A 245 -39.77 1.04 -8.93
N ILE A 246 -38.68 0.95 -8.19
CA ILE A 246 -38.57 1.30 -6.77
C ILE A 246 -37.87 2.65 -6.65
N ASN A 247 -38.40 3.54 -5.81
CA ASN A 247 -37.73 4.79 -5.46
C ASN A 247 -36.64 4.52 -4.42
N TYR A 248 -35.39 4.55 -4.86
CA TYR A 248 -34.21 4.46 -3.99
C TYR A 248 -33.79 5.83 -3.48
N SER A 249 -33.11 5.84 -2.34
CA SER A 249 -32.38 7.01 -1.83
C SER A 249 -30.87 6.71 -1.90
N PRO A 250 -30.01 7.72 -2.12
CA PRO A 250 -28.57 7.51 -2.12
C PRO A 250 -28.07 6.94 -0.79
N GLU A 251 -27.27 5.87 -0.85
CA GLU A 251 -26.67 5.22 0.31
C GLU A 251 -25.15 5.09 0.15
N ILE A 252 -24.42 5.32 1.24
CA ILE A 252 -22.98 5.04 1.32
C ILE A 252 -22.74 3.55 1.57
N SER A 253 -21.53 3.08 1.31
CA SER A 253 -21.17 1.67 1.44
C SER A 253 -21.22 1.12 2.87
N GLY A 254 -20.97 1.96 3.87
CA GLY A 254 -20.73 1.54 5.25
C GLY A 254 -19.36 0.87 5.50
N TYR A 255 -18.51 0.76 4.47
CA TYR A 255 -17.21 0.09 4.55
C TYR A 255 -16.06 1.10 4.68
N PRO A 256 -14.90 0.69 5.24
CA PRO A 256 -13.68 1.47 5.16
C PRO A 256 -13.31 1.76 3.71
N ARG A 257 -12.74 2.94 3.44
CA ARG A 257 -12.50 3.39 2.06
C ARG A 257 -11.53 2.50 1.29
N TYR A 258 -10.57 1.84 1.97
CA TYR A 258 -9.65 0.89 1.34
C TYR A 258 -10.36 -0.31 0.71
N ALA A 259 -11.54 -0.70 1.23
CA ALA A 259 -12.32 -1.83 0.77
C ALA A 259 -13.20 -1.50 -0.45
N GLU A 260 -13.45 -0.22 -0.71
CA GLU A 260 -14.24 0.25 -1.85
C GLU A 260 -13.48 0.10 -3.17
N GLY A 261 -14.23 0.00 -4.26
CA GLY A 261 -13.72 0.07 -5.62
C GLY A 261 -12.96 1.38 -5.91
N ALA A 262 -12.06 1.30 -6.89
CA ALA A 262 -11.27 2.42 -7.39
C ALA A 262 -12.13 3.62 -7.80
N ARG A 263 -13.30 3.38 -8.38
CA ARG A 263 -14.25 4.43 -8.79
C ARG A 263 -14.55 5.42 -7.67
N TYR A 264 -14.84 4.92 -6.46
CA TYR A 264 -15.27 5.75 -5.34
C TYR A 264 -14.10 6.55 -4.76
N TRP A 265 -12.93 5.92 -4.65
CA TRP A 265 -11.70 6.61 -4.30
C TRP A 265 -11.37 7.73 -5.28
N MET A 266 -11.46 7.47 -6.59
CA MET A 266 -11.17 8.47 -7.63
C MET A 266 -12.08 9.69 -7.50
N GLN A 267 -13.37 9.49 -7.24
CA GLN A 267 -14.29 10.60 -6.96
C GLN A 267 -13.84 11.41 -5.74
N TRP A 268 -13.56 10.74 -4.62
CA TRP A 268 -13.09 11.38 -3.39
C TRP A 268 -11.75 12.10 -3.56
N ALA A 269 -10.88 11.58 -4.43
CA ALA A 269 -9.58 12.13 -4.77
C ALA A 269 -9.64 13.24 -5.84
N GLY A 270 -10.84 13.68 -6.23
CA GLY A 270 -11.03 14.80 -7.15
C GLY A 270 -10.76 14.49 -8.61
N VAL A 271 -10.64 13.22 -8.97
CA VAL A 271 -10.50 12.80 -10.36
C VAL A 271 -11.76 13.24 -11.14
N PRO A 272 -11.64 13.78 -12.36
CA PRO A 272 -12.81 14.17 -13.15
C PRO A 272 -13.76 12.99 -13.43
N ASP A 273 -15.05 13.26 -13.45
CA ASP A 273 -16.12 12.30 -13.78
C ASP A 273 -15.90 11.64 -15.16
N THR A 274 -15.38 12.36 -16.14
CA THR A 274 -15.02 11.80 -17.45
C THR A 274 -13.98 10.67 -17.40
N ILE A 275 -13.31 10.48 -16.27
CA ILE A 275 -12.29 9.43 -16.06
C ILE A 275 -12.87 8.24 -15.30
N TYR A 276 -13.54 8.48 -14.17
CA TYR A 276 -14.04 7.41 -13.29
C TYR A 276 -15.51 7.01 -13.55
N ASN A 277 -16.26 7.83 -14.28
CA ASN A 277 -17.70 7.68 -14.52
C ASN A 277 -18.02 7.62 -16.02
N ARG A 278 -17.43 6.65 -16.73
CA ARG A 278 -17.51 6.58 -18.20
C ARG A 278 -18.87 6.11 -18.69
N THR A 279 -19.62 5.41 -17.84
CA THR A 279 -21.00 5.00 -18.14
C THR A 279 -22.04 6.02 -17.68
N GLU A 280 -21.63 7.18 -17.16
CA GLU A 280 -22.53 8.21 -16.61
C GLU A 280 -23.46 7.64 -15.50
N GLY A 281 -22.88 6.78 -14.68
CA GLY A 281 -23.51 6.17 -13.51
C GLY A 281 -24.48 5.08 -13.91
N LYS A 282 -24.35 4.45 -15.09
CA LYS A 282 -25.24 3.38 -15.56
C LYS A 282 -24.67 1.97 -15.31
N ASN A 283 -23.37 1.87 -15.02
CA ASN A 283 -22.68 0.63 -14.69
C ASN A 283 -21.45 0.88 -13.78
N ASP A 284 -21.65 0.74 -12.47
CA ASP A 284 -20.59 0.90 -11.46
C ASP A 284 -19.50 -0.17 -11.58
N TYR A 285 -19.87 -1.42 -11.90
CA TYR A 285 -18.92 -2.52 -12.07
C TYR A 285 -17.89 -2.23 -13.16
N THR A 286 -18.37 -1.84 -14.34
CA THR A 286 -17.51 -1.54 -15.50
C THR A 286 -16.64 -0.31 -15.24
N ASP A 287 -17.22 0.73 -14.67
CA ASP A 287 -16.50 1.95 -14.34
C ASP A 287 -15.45 1.74 -13.24
N ASP A 288 -15.61 0.76 -12.36
CA ASP A 288 -14.59 0.43 -11.35
C ASP A 288 -13.28 -0.06 -11.96
N TYR A 289 -13.30 -1.14 -12.75
CA TYR A 289 -12.06 -1.69 -13.30
C TYR A 289 -11.56 -0.90 -14.51
N ALA A 290 -12.45 -0.41 -15.39
CA ALA A 290 -12.04 0.21 -16.64
C ALA A 290 -11.49 1.64 -16.44
N SER A 291 -11.92 2.34 -15.38
CA SER A 291 -11.41 3.68 -15.06
C SER A 291 -9.92 3.69 -14.72
N ARG A 292 -9.38 2.60 -14.16
CA ARG A 292 -7.96 2.49 -13.73
C ARG A 292 -7.00 2.80 -14.86
N GLY A 293 -7.24 2.27 -16.06
CA GLY A 293 -6.42 2.55 -17.24
C GLY A 293 -6.56 3.99 -17.76
N VAL A 294 -7.75 4.58 -17.66
CA VAL A 294 -7.98 5.98 -18.06
C VAL A 294 -7.36 6.94 -17.05
N TRP A 295 -7.38 6.59 -15.76
CA TRP A 295 -6.72 7.32 -14.69
C TRP A 295 -5.22 7.39 -14.89
N VAL A 296 -4.57 6.29 -15.34
CA VAL A 296 -3.16 6.30 -15.76
C VAL A 296 -2.91 7.36 -16.84
N ASN A 297 -3.78 7.43 -17.86
CA ASN A 297 -3.65 8.42 -18.93
C ASN A 297 -3.90 9.85 -18.43
N TRP A 298 -4.83 10.06 -17.50
CA TRP A 298 -5.07 11.37 -16.87
C TRP A 298 -3.89 11.83 -16.01
N LEU A 299 -3.25 10.93 -15.27
CA LEU A 299 -2.02 11.25 -14.55
C LEU A 299 -0.91 11.67 -15.54
N ALA A 300 -0.78 10.92 -16.63
CA ALA A 300 0.27 11.10 -17.62
C ALA A 300 0.07 12.29 -18.57
N GLY A 301 -1.17 12.74 -18.80
CA GLY A 301 -1.46 13.78 -19.79
C GLY A 301 -0.65 15.06 -19.56
N GLY A 302 -0.01 15.55 -20.61
CA GLY A 302 0.88 16.71 -20.62
C GLY A 302 2.33 16.41 -20.24
N SER A 303 2.63 15.18 -19.82
CA SER A 303 4.00 14.72 -19.53
C SER A 303 4.73 14.28 -20.80
N SER A 304 6.00 13.89 -20.66
CA SER A 304 6.82 13.36 -21.74
C SER A 304 6.31 12.03 -22.34
N VAL A 305 5.49 11.27 -21.61
CA VAL A 305 4.96 9.98 -22.12
C VAL A 305 3.59 10.11 -22.79
N LEU A 306 2.89 11.22 -22.57
CA LEU A 306 1.58 11.51 -23.15
C LEU A 306 1.39 13.03 -23.39
N PRO A 307 2.17 13.63 -24.30
CA PRO A 307 2.31 15.10 -24.40
C PRO A 307 1.07 15.81 -24.94
N ASP A 308 0.30 15.15 -25.82
CA ASP A 308 -0.84 15.77 -26.51
C ASP A 308 -2.16 15.69 -25.71
N ALA A 309 -2.21 14.84 -24.68
CA ALA A 309 -3.36 14.75 -23.78
C ALA A 309 -3.28 15.79 -22.66
N LYS A 310 -4.44 16.14 -22.08
CA LYS A 310 -4.50 16.97 -20.86
C LYS A 310 -4.50 16.07 -19.63
N GLY A 311 -3.78 16.47 -18.59
CA GLY A 311 -3.65 15.66 -17.39
C GLY A 311 -2.82 16.33 -16.30
N LEU A 312 -2.26 15.51 -15.41
CA LEU A 312 -1.49 15.95 -14.25
C LEU A 312 0.02 16.07 -14.49
N ASN A 313 0.49 15.90 -15.73
CA ASN A 313 1.91 16.04 -16.11
C ASN A 313 2.87 15.09 -15.37
N ILE A 314 2.39 13.92 -14.92
CA ILE A 314 3.22 12.92 -14.21
C ILE A 314 3.81 11.92 -15.22
N PRO A 315 5.12 11.87 -15.45
CA PRO A 315 5.71 10.94 -16.41
C PRO A 315 5.79 9.52 -15.84
N LEU A 316 4.75 8.71 -16.08
CA LEU A 316 4.68 7.32 -15.59
C LEU A 316 5.55 6.39 -16.44
N ASP A 317 6.33 5.51 -15.80
CA ASP A 317 7.19 4.53 -16.47
C ASP A 317 6.43 3.28 -16.95
N LEU A 318 5.47 2.80 -16.14
CA LEU A 318 4.63 1.64 -16.41
C LEU A 318 3.33 1.68 -15.60
N ALA A 319 2.40 0.80 -15.95
CA ALA A 319 1.21 0.46 -15.15
C ALA A 319 1.16 -1.06 -14.91
N PHE A 320 0.54 -1.48 -13.81
CA PHE A 320 0.43 -2.89 -13.43
C PHE A 320 -0.91 -3.17 -12.78
N ALA A 321 -1.67 -4.10 -13.35
CA ALA A 321 -2.91 -4.60 -12.77
C ALA A 321 -2.66 -5.98 -12.18
N PHE A 322 -2.88 -6.13 -10.89
CA PHE A 322 -2.74 -7.40 -10.17
C PHE A 322 -4.12 -7.98 -9.92
N HIS A 323 -4.36 -9.18 -10.43
CA HIS A 323 -5.61 -9.93 -10.34
C HIS A 323 -5.32 -11.37 -9.91
N THR A 324 -6.37 -12.08 -9.53
CA THR A 324 -6.36 -13.54 -9.36
C THR A 324 -7.56 -14.14 -10.06
N ASP A 325 -7.35 -15.27 -10.74
CA ASP A 325 -8.32 -15.86 -11.65
C ASP A 325 -9.44 -16.59 -10.88
N ALA A 326 -10.52 -16.95 -11.57
CA ALA A 326 -11.67 -17.68 -11.05
C ALA A 326 -11.76 -19.13 -11.58
N GLY A 327 -10.65 -19.72 -12.02
CA GLY A 327 -10.60 -21.10 -12.50
C GLY A 327 -10.63 -22.13 -11.37
N THR A 328 -11.41 -23.20 -11.50
CA THR A 328 -11.52 -24.26 -10.48
C THR A 328 -11.04 -25.60 -11.01
N PHE A 329 -10.23 -26.33 -10.23
CA PHE A 329 -9.93 -27.74 -10.47
C PHE A 329 -10.33 -28.62 -9.29
N TRP A 330 -10.57 -29.90 -9.57
CA TRP A 330 -10.75 -30.90 -8.53
C TRP A 330 -9.39 -31.34 -7.96
N GLY A 331 -9.34 -31.73 -6.69
CA GLY A 331 -8.12 -32.17 -6.04
C GLY A 331 -7.11 -31.06 -5.81
N ASP A 332 -5.84 -31.37 -6.08
CA ASP A 332 -4.67 -30.55 -5.80
C ASP A 332 -4.03 -29.96 -7.07
N THR A 333 -4.74 -29.99 -8.21
CA THR A 333 -4.24 -29.41 -9.46
C THR A 333 -4.15 -27.89 -9.35
N ILE A 334 -2.97 -27.34 -9.67
CA ILE A 334 -2.68 -25.90 -9.67
C ILE A 334 -3.15 -25.25 -10.97
N VAL A 335 -3.93 -24.18 -10.86
CA VAL A 335 -4.29 -23.33 -12.01
C VAL A 335 -3.05 -22.57 -12.48
N GLY A 336 -2.41 -21.86 -11.54
CA GLY A 336 -1.16 -21.15 -11.77
C GLY A 336 -1.31 -19.83 -12.52
N THR A 337 -0.20 -19.33 -13.04
CA THR A 337 -0.02 -17.91 -13.38
C THR A 337 -0.22 -17.63 -14.86
N LEU A 338 -1.00 -16.61 -15.19
CA LEU A 338 -1.26 -16.12 -16.55
C LEU A 338 -0.91 -14.61 -16.66
N GLY A 339 -0.23 -14.23 -17.73
CA GLY A 339 0.08 -12.84 -18.04
C GLY A 339 -0.74 -12.33 -19.22
N ILE A 340 -1.32 -11.14 -19.11
CA ILE A 340 -2.14 -10.52 -20.16
C ILE A 340 -1.55 -9.16 -20.55
N TYR A 341 -1.37 -8.97 -21.86
CA TYR A 341 -0.91 -7.73 -22.48
C TYR A 341 -1.71 -7.45 -23.75
N MET A 342 -1.53 -6.26 -24.35
CA MET A 342 -2.17 -5.92 -25.62
C MET A 342 -1.24 -5.13 -26.54
N THR A 343 -0.81 -5.76 -27.66
CA THR A 343 -0.02 -5.06 -28.69
C THR A 343 -0.87 -4.54 -29.84
N HIS A 344 -1.93 -5.25 -30.25
CA HIS A 344 -2.72 -4.95 -31.45
C HIS A 344 -3.73 -3.81 -31.25
N PHE A 345 -3.24 -2.67 -30.78
CA PHE A 345 -4.00 -1.44 -30.54
C PHE A 345 -3.18 -0.24 -31.00
N ASN A 346 -3.83 0.77 -31.60
CA ASN A 346 -3.20 2.01 -32.06
C ASN A 346 -1.92 1.79 -32.91
N ASN A 347 -2.02 0.95 -33.96
CA ASN A 347 -0.89 0.58 -34.81
C ASN A 347 0.34 0.06 -34.04
N GLU A 348 0.08 -0.66 -32.93
CA GLU A 348 1.07 -1.24 -32.03
C GLU A 348 2.01 -0.23 -31.36
N LYS A 349 1.54 1.01 -31.19
CA LYS A 349 2.30 2.09 -30.55
C LYS A 349 1.51 2.77 -29.43
N PHE A 350 2.23 3.17 -28.40
CA PHE A 350 1.78 4.20 -27.47
C PHE A 350 1.79 5.57 -28.17
N GLU A 351 1.08 6.55 -27.61
CA GLU A 351 0.99 7.89 -28.21
C GLU A 351 2.35 8.61 -28.35
N ASN A 352 3.32 8.31 -27.49
CA ASN A 352 4.70 8.80 -27.63
C ASN A 352 5.53 8.10 -28.74
N GLY A 353 4.92 7.19 -29.50
CA GLY A 353 5.53 6.44 -30.59
C GLY A 353 6.30 5.18 -30.17
N ARG A 354 6.45 4.92 -28.86
CA ARG A 354 7.08 3.70 -28.35
C ARG A 354 6.22 2.48 -28.68
N SER A 355 6.88 1.36 -29.01
CA SER A 355 6.19 0.12 -29.33
C SER A 355 5.44 -0.47 -28.13
N ARG A 356 4.19 -0.92 -28.35
CA ARG A 356 3.42 -1.67 -27.35
C ARG A 356 3.99 -3.06 -27.06
N TRP A 357 4.94 -3.54 -27.86
CA TRP A 357 5.70 -4.75 -27.55
C TRP A 357 6.45 -4.65 -26.21
N ALA A 358 6.72 -3.44 -25.71
CA ALA A 358 7.23 -3.25 -24.36
C ALA A 358 6.30 -3.84 -23.27
N SER A 359 4.99 -3.87 -23.47
CA SER A 359 4.06 -4.55 -22.56
C SER A 359 4.24 -6.07 -22.53
N ARG A 360 4.58 -6.67 -23.69
CA ARG A 360 4.89 -8.10 -23.79
C ARG A 360 6.17 -8.42 -23.03
N ASP A 361 7.20 -7.59 -23.20
CA ASP A 361 8.49 -7.77 -22.51
C ASP A 361 8.36 -7.60 -20.99
N LEU A 362 7.59 -6.61 -20.54
CA LEU A 362 7.23 -6.45 -19.13
C LEU A 362 6.53 -7.71 -18.60
N SER A 363 5.54 -8.22 -19.33
CA SER A 363 4.80 -9.43 -18.95
C SER A 363 5.68 -10.66 -18.86
N GLU A 364 6.58 -10.88 -19.83
CA GLU A 364 7.52 -12.00 -19.81
C GLU A 364 8.44 -11.94 -18.60
N LEU A 365 9.05 -10.78 -18.33
CA LEU A 365 10.00 -10.60 -17.22
C LEU A 365 9.34 -10.83 -15.87
N ILE A 366 8.14 -10.28 -15.64
CA ILE A 366 7.40 -10.50 -14.39
C ILE A 366 6.99 -11.97 -14.26
N MET A 367 6.43 -12.55 -15.32
CA MET A 367 5.99 -13.93 -15.30
C MET A 367 7.17 -14.87 -15.02
N GLU A 368 8.32 -14.68 -15.67
CA GLU A 368 9.51 -15.51 -15.49
C GLU A 368 9.96 -15.52 -14.02
N GLU A 369 10.16 -14.34 -13.43
CA GLU A 369 10.53 -14.20 -12.01
C GLU A 369 9.53 -14.90 -11.09
N VAL A 370 8.24 -14.63 -11.28
CA VAL A 370 7.17 -15.18 -10.43
C VAL A 370 7.16 -16.71 -10.50
N THR A 371 7.14 -17.29 -11.70
CA THR A 371 7.04 -18.75 -11.81
C THR A 371 8.33 -19.46 -11.38
N SER A 372 9.50 -18.87 -11.63
CA SER A 372 10.77 -19.47 -11.24
C SER A 372 10.99 -19.44 -9.73
N ASP A 373 10.57 -18.37 -9.05
CA ASP A 373 10.64 -18.29 -7.59
C ASP A 373 9.59 -19.19 -6.91
N ILE A 374 8.35 -19.25 -7.41
CA ILE A 374 7.34 -20.15 -6.85
C ILE A 374 7.78 -21.62 -6.97
N ARG A 375 8.30 -22.02 -8.13
CA ARG A 375 8.76 -23.41 -8.35
C ARG A 375 9.89 -23.81 -7.44
N ARG A 376 10.78 -22.87 -7.15
CA ARG A 376 11.94 -23.12 -6.31
C ARG A 376 11.56 -23.24 -4.83
N GLU A 377 10.67 -22.37 -4.36
CA GLU A 377 10.43 -22.20 -2.92
C GLU A 377 9.17 -22.91 -2.41
N PHE A 378 8.18 -23.21 -3.28
CA PHE A 378 6.86 -23.67 -2.84
C PHE A 378 6.31 -24.88 -3.60
N GLU A 379 6.26 -24.82 -4.93
CA GLU A 379 5.57 -25.83 -5.75
C GLU A 379 6.33 -26.06 -7.06
N PRO A 380 7.25 -27.05 -7.12
CA PRO A 380 8.09 -27.33 -8.28
C PRO A 380 7.33 -27.47 -9.61
N GLU A 381 6.08 -27.94 -9.56
CA GLU A 381 5.23 -28.14 -10.74
C GLU A 381 4.25 -26.97 -10.96
N TRP A 382 4.50 -25.80 -10.37
CA TRP A 382 3.62 -24.64 -10.52
C TRP A 382 3.37 -24.31 -11.99
N THR A 383 2.11 -24.24 -12.38
CA THR A 383 1.70 -24.05 -13.77
C THR A 383 2.05 -22.64 -14.24
N ARG A 384 2.96 -22.53 -15.22
CA ARG A 384 3.13 -21.31 -16.02
C ARG A 384 2.17 -21.38 -17.19
N ARG A 385 1.11 -20.56 -17.17
CA ARG A 385 0.16 -20.45 -18.28
C ARG A 385 0.69 -19.48 -19.34
N HIS A 386 -0.14 -19.20 -20.34
CA HIS A 386 0.22 -18.42 -21.51
C HIS A 386 0.48 -16.93 -21.22
N LEU A 387 1.16 -16.28 -22.17
CA LEU A 387 1.11 -14.83 -22.32
C LEU A 387 0.02 -14.49 -23.34
N TRP A 388 -1.08 -13.91 -22.87
CA TRP A 388 -2.24 -13.57 -23.69
C TRP A 388 -2.15 -12.15 -24.24
N ASN A 389 -2.13 -12.06 -25.58
CA ASN A 389 -2.37 -10.80 -26.28
C ASN A 389 -3.89 -10.59 -26.44
N ARG A 390 -4.50 -9.91 -25.46
CA ARG A 390 -5.95 -9.77 -25.34
C ARG A 390 -6.35 -8.36 -24.92
N SER A 391 -7.50 -7.93 -25.43
CA SER A 391 -8.01 -6.56 -25.37
C SER A 391 -8.63 -6.17 -24.02
N TYR A 392 -8.05 -6.58 -22.89
CA TYR A 392 -8.54 -6.22 -21.55
C TYR A 392 -8.32 -4.73 -21.29
N ALA A 393 -9.26 -4.07 -20.62
CA ALA A 393 -9.21 -2.62 -20.39
C ALA A 393 -7.89 -2.17 -19.74
N GLU A 394 -7.45 -2.86 -18.69
CA GLU A 394 -6.22 -2.55 -17.94
C GLU A 394 -4.93 -2.85 -18.75
N ALA A 395 -4.98 -3.76 -19.72
CA ALA A 395 -3.86 -4.06 -20.62
C ALA A 395 -3.85 -3.19 -21.90
N ARG A 396 -5.01 -2.68 -22.32
CA ARG A 396 -5.20 -1.92 -23.57
C ARG A 396 -5.12 -0.42 -23.38
N ILE A 397 -5.84 0.11 -22.39
CA ILE A 397 -6.11 1.55 -22.28
C ILE A 397 -4.89 2.38 -21.85
N PRO A 398 -4.04 1.94 -20.90
CA PRO A 398 -2.85 2.71 -20.54
C PRO A 398 -1.96 3.03 -21.75
N ASN A 399 -1.54 4.29 -21.84
CA ASN A 399 -0.60 4.82 -22.83
C ASN A 399 0.88 4.70 -22.40
N VAL A 400 1.14 3.80 -21.46
CA VAL A 400 2.47 3.41 -20.97
C VAL A 400 2.56 1.88 -20.98
N PRO A 401 3.77 1.29 -20.95
CA PRO A 401 3.93 -0.16 -20.78
C PRO A 401 3.06 -0.67 -19.63
N THR A 402 2.21 -1.63 -19.92
CA THR A 402 1.22 -2.16 -18.96
C THR A 402 1.01 -3.66 -19.13
N MET A 403 0.68 -4.33 -18.03
CA MET A 403 0.21 -5.72 -18.03
C MET A 403 -0.86 -5.94 -16.97
N LEU A 404 -1.63 -7.01 -17.16
CA LEU A 404 -2.49 -7.60 -16.14
C LEU A 404 -1.93 -8.99 -15.78
N LEU A 405 -1.70 -9.21 -14.48
CA LEU A 405 -1.27 -10.49 -13.94
C LEU A 405 -2.45 -11.20 -13.30
N GLU A 406 -2.76 -12.41 -13.77
CA GLU A 406 -3.61 -13.37 -13.07
C GLU A 406 -2.68 -14.35 -12.34
N LEU A 407 -2.39 -14.09 -11.06
CA LEU A 407 -1.31 -14.80 -10.36
C LEU A 407 -1.57 -16.30 -10.16
N LEU A 408 -2.75 -16.60 -9.66
CA LEU A 408 -3.27 -17.90 -9.24
C LEU A 408 -4.79 -17.82 -9.30
N SER A 409 -5.51 -18.91 -9.05
CA SER A 409 -6.96 -18.81 -8.88
C SER A 409 -7.42 -18.73 -7.42
N HIS A 410 -8.14 -17.66 -7.07
CA HIS A 410 -8.74 -17.49 -5.75
C HIS A 410 -9.93 -18.43 -5.49
N GLN A 411 -10.47 -19.06 -6.53
CA GLN A 411 -11.53 -20.08 -6.41
C GLN A 411 -10.98 -21.51 -6.39
N ASN A 412 -9.67 -21.70 -6.55
CA ASN A 412 -9.06 -23.02 -6.50
C ASN A 412 -8.42 -23.27 -5.14
N PHE A 413 -8.90 -24.29 -4.43
CA PHE A 413 -8.39 -24.64 -3.09
C PHE A 413 -6.89 -24.93 -3.09
N ALA A 414 -6.38 -25.64 -4.12
CA ALA A 414 -4.97 -25.99 -4.22
C ALA A 414 -4.06 -24.75 -4.30
N ASP A 415 -4.44 -23.76 -5.11
CA ASP A 415 -3.75 -22.47 -5.23
C ASP A 415 -3.81 -21.69 -3.91
N MET A 416 -4.98 -21.64 -3.26
CA MET A 416 -5.19 -20.85 -2.04
C MET A 416 -4.45 -21.39 -0.81
N ARG A 417 -4.05 -22.67 -0.80
CA ARG A 417 -3.15 -23.18 0.27
C ARG A 417 -1.82 -22.44 0.30
N TYR A 418 -1.31 -22.02 -0.86
CA TYR A 418 -0.15 -21.16 -0.98
C TYR A 418 -0.53 -19.69 -0.83
N GLY A 419 -1.61 -19.29 -1.49
CA GLY A 419 -2.06 -17.91 -1.57
C GLY A 419 -2.28 -17.20 -0.22
N LEU A 420 -2.76 -17.95 0.78
CA LEU A 420 -2.99 -17.41 2.12
C LEU A 420 -1.70 -17.30 2.97
N ASP A 421 -0.59 -17.92 2.56
CA ASP A 421 0.69 -17.87 3.27
C ASP A 421 1.37 -16.51 3.09
N PRO A 422 1.64 -15.74 4.17
CA PRO A 422 2.41 -14.51 4.09
C PRO A 422 3.79 -14.66 3.44
N SER A 423 4.44 -15.81 3.59
CA SER A 423 5.76 -16.08 3.00
C SER A 423 5.67 -16.21 1.47
N PHE A 424 4.62 -16.88 0.98
CA PHE A 424 4.31 -16.94 -0.45
C PHE A 424 4.02 -15.55 -1.02
N ARG A 425 3.20 -14.76 -0.30
CA ARG A 425 2.89 -13.37 -0.67
C ARG A 425 4.13 -12.49 -0.74
N PHE A 426 5.06 -12.62 0.20
CA PHE A 426 6.34 -11.92 0.19
C PHE A 426 7.18 -12.31 -1.04
N THR A 427 7.37 -13.62 -1.28
CA THR A 427 8.18 -14.11 -2.40
C THR A 427 7.61 -13.63 -3.74
N VAL A 428 6.32 -13.80 -3.98
CA VAL A 428 5.67 -13.36 -5.22
C VAL A 428 5.79 -11.85 -5.41
N SER A 429 5.58 -11.06 -4.35
CA SER A 429 5.72 -9.60 -4.42
C SER A 429 7.15 -9.20 -4.76
N ARG A 430 8.15 -9.90 -4.21
CA ARG A 430 9.57 -9.70 -4.56
C ARG A 430 9.86 -10.06 -6.01
N SER A 431 9.28 -11.15 -6.52
CA SER A 431 9.42 -11.54 -7.93
C SER A 431 8.83 -10.51 -8.89
N ILE A 432 7.65 -9.97 -8.57
CA ILE A 432 7.02 -8.89 -9.35
C ILE A 432 7.90 -7.64 -9.36
N TYR A 433 8.40 -7.23 -8.19
CA TYR A 433 9.35 -6.13 -8.07
C TYR A 433 10.60 -6.36 -8.94
N LYS A 434 11.23 -7.54 -8.87
CA LYS A 434 12.39 -7.89 -9.70
C LYS A 434 12.07 -7.78 -11.19
N GLY A 435 10.91 -8.29 -11.62
CA GLY A 435 10.48 -8.22 -13.02
C GLY A 435 10.28 -6.77 -13.49
N MET A 436 9.63 -5.93 -12.68
CA MET A 436 9.47 -4.49 -12.96
C MET A 436 10.81 -3.76 -13.03
N LEU A 437 11.71 -4.03 -12.08
CA LEU A 437 13.04 -3.43 -12.04
C LEU A 437 13.86 -3.80 -13.28
N LYS A 438 13.91 -5.09 -13.63
CA LYS A 438 14.60 -5.58 -14.83
C LYS A 438 14.03 -4.96 -16.10
N PHE A 439 12.71 -4.83 -16.18
CA PHE A 439 12.05 -4.12 -17.28
C PHE A 439 12.50 -2.66 -17.35
N ILE A 440 12.32 -1.87 -16.29
CA ILE A 440 12.68 -0.45 -16.27
C ILE A 440 14.17 -0.26 -16.60
N ALA A 441 15.05 -1.01 -15.97
CA ALA A 441 16.49 -0.95 -16.22
C ALA A 441 16.82 -1.20 -17.70
N SER A 442 16.16 -2.19 -18.34
CA SER A 442 16.33 -2.45 -19.78
C SER A 442 15.90 -1.28 -20.66
N GLN A 443 14.82 -0.57 -20.30
CA GLN A 443 14.33 0.57 -21.08
C GLN A 443 15.24 1.79 -21.02
N TYR A 444 15.99 1.92 -19.92
CA TYR A 444 16.97 2.99 -19.74
C TYR A 444 18.41 2.56 -20.06
N ASN A 445 18.62 1.32 -20.54
CA ASN A 445 19.93 0.72 -20.80
C ASN A 445 20.87 0.87 -19.58
N ARG A 446 20.38 0.43 -18.42
CA ARG A 446 21.12 0.44 -17.15
C ARG A 446 21.19 -0.96 -16.57
N GLU A 447 22.24 -1.23 -15.82
CA GLU A 447 22.28 -2.41 -14.95
C GLU A 447 21.27 -2.23 -13.82
N TYR A 448 20.68 -3.35 -13.37
CA TYR A 448 19.79 -3.37 -12.22
C TYR A 448 20.55 -3.86 -10.98
N VAL A 449 20.11 -3.38 -9.82
CA VAL A 449 20.54 -3.88 -8.51
C VAL A 449 19.28 -4.12 -7.69
N VAL A 450 19.08 -5.33 -7.20
CA VAL A 450 17.92 -5.68 -6.38
C VAL A 450 18.17 -5.26 -4.93
N GLN A 451 17.15 -4.82 -4.21
CA GLN A 451 17.26 -4.50 -2.78
C GLN A 451 17.65 -5.74 -1.94
N PRO A 452 18.39 -5.58 -0.83
CA PRO A 452 18.77 -6.69 0.03
C PRO A 452 17.60 -7.36 0.74
N LEU A 453 17.85 -8.54 1.30
CA LEU A 453 16.96 -9.19 2.26
C LEU A 453 17.20 -8.65 3.69
N PRO A 454 16.20 -8.74 4.60
CA PRO A 454 16.37 -8.35 6.00
C PRO A 454 17.58 -9.03 6.64
N VAL A 455 18.23 -8.31 7.56
CA VAL A 455 19.35 -8.88 8.33
C VAL A 455 18.88 -10.01 9.24
N LYS A 456 19.81 -10.88 9.61
CA LYS A 456 19.59 -12.01 10.52
C LYS A 456 20.58 -11.98 11.68
N ASP A 457 20.43 -12.88 12.65
CA ASP A 457 21.25 -12.95 13.87
C ASP A 457 21.35 -11.59 14.60
N PHE A 458 20.26 -10.82 14.62
CA PHE A 458 20.27 -9.50 15.25
C PHE A 458 20.35 -9.66 16.78
N SER A 459 21.24 -8.91 17.42
CA SER A 459 21.48 -9.00 18.87
C SER A 459 21.92 -7.67 19.46
N LEU A 460 21.58 -7.47 20.73
CA LEU A 460 21.99 -6.34 21.55
C LEU A 460 22.84 -6.83 22.73
N SER A 461 23.88 -6.07 23.08
CA SER A 461 24.64 -6.27 24.31
C SER A 461 25.03 -4.94 24.93
N PHE A 462 25.20 -4.89 26.26
CA PHE A 462 25.78 -3.71 26.90
C PHE A 462 27.29 -3.69 26.66
N SER A 463 27.79 -2.60 26.07
CA SER A 463 29.23 -2.36 25.89
C SER A 463 29.79 -1.33 26.87
N GLY A 464 28.94 -0.76 27.72
CA GLY A 464 29.30 0.14 28.82
C GLY A 464 28.06 0.60 29.60
N GLU A 465 28.27 1.42 30.63
CA GLU A 465 27.20 1.88 31.54
C GLU A 465 26.08 2.71 30.89
N ARG A 466 26.35 3.26 29.71
CA ARG A 466 25.43 4.09 28.91
C ARG A 466 25.59 3.81 27.41
N GLU A 467 25.99 2.59 27.06
CA GLU A 467 26.25 2.19 25.67
C GLU A 467 25.71 0.80 25.40
N VAL A 468 25.02 0.65 24.28
CA VAL A 468 24.55 -0.63 23.74
C VAL A 468 25.26 -0.87 22.41
N GLU A 469 25.80 -2.06 22.23
CA GLU A 469 26.31 -2.54 20.96
C GLU A 469 25.22 -3.40 20.27
N LEU A 470 24.97 -3.08 19.00
CA LEU A 470 24.09 -3.79 18.09
C LEU A 470 24.96 -4.62 17.15
N LYS A 471 24.61 -5.89 16.89
CA LYS A 471 25.28 -6.77 15.92
C LYS A 471 24.28 -7.56 15.10
N TRP A 472 24.58 -7.77 13.83
CA TRP A 472 23.74 -8.54 12.90
C TRP A 472 24.59 -9.21 11.82
N LYS A 473 23.96 -10.01 10.95
CA LYS A 473 24.56 -10.56 9.73
C LYS A 473 23.69 -10.27 8.51
N PRO A 474 24.30 -10.11 7.32
CA PRO A 474 23.55 -10.02 6.08
C PRO A 474 22.87 -11.36 5.75
N THR A 475 21.72 -11.27 5.09
CA THR A 475 21.06 -12.43 4.48
C THR A 475 21.42 -12.48 3.00
N ILE A 476 22.08 -13.56 2.58
CA ILE A 476 22.55 -13.73 1.21
C ILE A 476 21.43 -14.34 0.37
N ASP A 477 21.04 -13.65 -0.69
CA ASP A 477 20.14 -14.16 -1.73
C ASP A 477 21.00 -14.84 -2.81
N ALA A 478 21.12 -16.17 -2.74
CA ALA A 478 21.94 -16.93 -3.68
C ALA A 478 21.44 -16.84 -5.13
N THR A 479 20.16 -16.54 -5.32
CA THR A 479 19.52 -16.44 -6.64
C THR A 479 19.56 -15.02 -7.21
N GLU A 480 19.87 -14.03 -6.38
CA GLU A 480 19.98 -12.64 -6.79
C GLU A 480 21.24 -11.99 -6.18
N PRO A 481 22.44 -12.30 -6.72
CA PRO A 481 23.71 -11.82 -6.14
C PRO A 481 23.84 -10.29 -6.10
N SER A 482 23.07 -9.55 -6.90
CA SER A 482 23.02 -8.09 -6.86
C SER A 482 22.41 -7.56 -5.55
N ALA A 483 21.63 -8.39 -4.83
CA ALA A 483 20.97 -8.04 -3.57
C ALA A 483 21.90 -7.99 -2.35
N ASN A 484 23.21 -8.18 -2.51
CA ASN A 484 24.13 -8.10 -1.38
C ASN A 484 24.16 -6.68 -0.78
N PRO A 485 24.10 -6.56 0.56
CA PRO A 485 24.14 -5.26 1.21
C PRO A 485 25.53 -4.66 1.20
N THR A 486 25.57 -3.33 1.11
CA THR A 486 26.81 -2.53 1.19
C THR A 486 26.87 -1.70 2.47
N LYS A 487 25.70 -1.36 3.04
CA LYS A 487 25.51 -0.55 4.24
C LYS A 487 24.24 -1.00 4.97
N TYR A 488 23.99 -0.41 6.12
CA TYR A 488 22.78 -0.61 6.91
C TYR A 488 22.25 0.70 7.44
N ILE A 489 20.96 0.74 7.79
CA ILE A 489 20.33 1.84 8.51
C ILE A 489 19.83 1.29 9.84
N VAL A 490 20.24 1.93 10.93
CA VAL A 490 19.76 1.63 12.28
C VAL A 490 18.71 2.66 12.66
N TYR A 491 17.49 2.20 12.87
CA TYR A 491 16.37 3.02 13.34
C TYR A 491 16.25 2.90 14.85
N THR A 492 16.03 4.02 15.53
CA THR A 492 15.88 4.06 16.99
C THR A 492 14.51 4.58 17.39
N ARG A 493 13.89 3.90 18.35
CA ARG A 493 12.69 4.36 19.07
C ARG A 493 13.02 4.44 20.56
N ILE A 494 12.59 5.51 21.21
CA ILE A 494 12.74 5.69 22.67
C ILE A 494 11.37 5.58 23.33
N ASN A 495 11.26 4.68 24.30
CA ASN A 495 10.03 4.26 24.94
C ASN A 495 8.98 3.86 23.89
N GLY A 496 7.71 4.19 24.10
CA GLY A 496 6.64 3.90 23.17
C GLY A 496 6.43 4.93 22.05
N ARG A 497 7.39 5.82 21.74
CA ARG A 497 7.24 6.85 20.67
C ARG A 497 7.35 6.23 19.26
N GLY A 498 7.46 7.05 18.21
CA GLY A 498 7.76 6.56 16.85
C GLY A 498 9.26 6.31 16.63
N PHE A 499 9.61 5.58 15.57
CA PHE A 499 11.00 5.46 15.12
C PHE A 499 11.50 6.74 14.44
N ASP A 500 12.78 7.06 14.63
CA ASP A 500 13.46 8.16 13.93
C ASP A 500 13.68 7.87 12.42
N ASN A 501 14.37 8.78 11.73
CA ASN A 501 14.71 8.62 10.31
C ASN A 501 15.95 7.71 10.07
N GLY A 502 16.44 7.05 11.12
CA GLY A 502 17.59 6.15 11.06
C GLY A 502 18.96 6.83 10.92
N VAL A 503 20.00 6.03 11.19
CA VAL A 503 21.41 6.41 11.04
C VAL A 503 22.15 5.34 10.23
N ILE A 504 22.98 5.77 9.28
CA ILE A 504 23.75 4.85 8.44
C ILE A 504 24.86 4.20 9.26
N ALA A 505 24.94 2.87 9.19
CA ALA A 505 26.04 2.05 9.67
C ALA A 505 26.77 1.40 8.47
N ASN A 506 28.10 1.54 8.42
CA ASN A 506 28.93 1.00 7.33
C ASN A 506 29.46 -0.42 7.62
N THR A 507 29.09 -0.98 8.77
CA THR A 507 29.54 -2.29 9.28
C THR A 507 28.35 -3.06 9.83
N ASN A 508 28.54 -4.35 10.08
CA ASN A 508 27.51 -5.23 10.65
C ASN A 508 27.32 -5.06 12.18
N SER A 509 27.78 -3.93 12.70
CA SER A 509 27.63 -3.55 14.10
C SER A 509 27.55 -2.04 14.22
N TYR A 510 26.88 -1.59 15.29
CA TYR A 510 26.71 -0.18 15.60
C TYR A 510 26.63 0.02 17.11
N LYS A 511 27.22 1.10 17.61
CA LYS A 511 27.19 1.44 19.04
C LYS A 511 26.35 2.68 19.26
N VAL A 512 25.44 2.60 20.22
CA VAL A 512 24.49 3.67 20.55
C VAL A 512 24.66 4.08 22.00
N SER A 513 24.77 5.40 22.22
CA SER A 513 24.68 5.97 23.56
C SER A 513 23.23 5.99 24.04
N ILE A 514 22.99 5.48 25.24
CA ILE A 514 21.67 5.40 25.86
C ILE A 514 21.61 6.16 27.17
N GLN A 515 20.42 6.67 27.51
CA GLN A 515 20.13 7.15 28.85
C GLN A 515 19.62 6.00 29.70
N LYS A 516 20.02 5.99 30.99
CA LYS A 516 19.49 5.01 31.93
C LYS A 516 17.99 5.24 32.15
N ASP A 517 17.30 4.16 32.51
CA ASP A 517 15.87 4.12 32.85
C ASP A 517 14.91 4.44 31.68
N LEU A 518 15.42 4.52 30.44
CA LEU A 518 14.61 4.57 29.23
C LEU A 518 14.76 3.26 28.46
N VAL A 519 13.65 2.81 27.84
CA VAL A 519 13.68 1.67 26.93
C VAL A 519 14.05 2.16 25.54
N TYR A 520 15.13 1.64 24.98
CA TYR A 520 15.51 1.87 23.58
C TYR A 520 15.12 0.65 22.77
N SER A 521 14.47 0.86 21.62
CA SER A 521 14.18 -0.18 20.64
C SER A 521 14.86 0.14 19.32
N PHE A 522 15.35 -0.90 18.65
CA PHE A 522 16.12 -0.81 17.43
C PHE A 522 15.59 -1.78 16.39
N LYS A 523 15.62 -1.36 15.13
CA LYS A 523 15.50 -2.24 13.96
C LYS A 523 16.57 -1.85 12.94
N VAL A 524 17.01 -2.82 12.16
CA VAL A 524 18.06 -2.63 11.17
C VAL A 524 17.54 -2.98 9.79
N ALA A 525 17.78 -2.11 8.82
CA ALA A 525 17.53 -2.40 7.42
C ALA A 525 18.86 -2.48 6.65
N ALA A 526 18.96 -3.43 5.74
CA ALA A 526 20.10 -3.61 4.86
C ALA A 526 19.93 -2.74 3.60
N VAL A 527 21.03 -2.15 3.10
CA VAL A 527 20.99 -1.18 2.01
C VAL A 527 22.07 -1.47 0.96
N ASN A 528 21.69 -1.35 -0.31
CA ASN A 528 22.61 -1.27 -1.45
C ASN A 528 22.11 -0.21 -2.46
N GLU A 529 22.75 -0.12 -3.62
CA GLU A 529 22.35 0.82 -4.69
C GLU A 529 20.94 0.53 -5.25
N GLY A 530 20.39 -0.65 -5.00
CA GLY A 530 19.04 -1.07 -5.39
C GLY A 530 17.94 -0.65 -4.41
N GLY A 531 18.29 -0.19 -3.21
CA GLY A 531 17.33 0.27 -2.20
C GLY A 531 17.54 -0.31 -0.80
N GLU A 532 16.48 -0.19 0.00
CA GLU A 532 16.42 -0.63 1.40
C GLU A 532 15.61 -1.93 1.58
N SER A 533 16.11 -2.86 2.39
CA SER A 533 15.38 -4.09 2.72
C SER A 533 14.15 -3.83 3.59
N PHE A 534 13.31 -4.85 3.77
CA PHE A 534 12.42 -4.87 4.94
C PHE A 534 13.27 -4.85 6.23
N PRO A 535 12.77 -4.26 7.33
CA PRO A 535 13.53 -4.19 8.56
C PRO A 535 13.68 -5.57 9.20
N SER A 536 14.68 -5.72 10.06
CA SER A 536 14.76 -6.81 11.04
C SER A 536 13.56 -6.80 11.98
N GLU A 537 13.46 -7.83 12.81
CA GLU A 537 12.73 -7.75 14.07
C GLU A 537 13.21 -6.59 14.94
N ILE A 538 12.36 -6.15 15.87
CA ILE A 538 12.66 -5.04 16.78
C ILE A 538 13.19 -5.60 18.09
N LEU A 539 14.43 -5.25 18.40
CA LEU A 539 15.07 -5.59 19.67
C LEU A 539 15.11 -4.36 20.57
N SER A 540 14.91 -4.59 21.87
CA SER A 540 14.92 -3.55 22.90
C SER A 540 15.98 -3.77 23.98
N ALA A 541 16.42 -2.68 24.59
CA ALA A 541 17.31 -2.68 25.75
C ALA A 541 16.95 -1.55 26.73
N CYS A 542 17.20 -1.78 28.01
CA CYS A 542 17.09 -0.76 29.05
C CYS A 542 18.16 -1.01 30.11
N ARG A 543 18.95 0.02 30.45
CA ARG A 543 19.90 -0.01 31.57
C ARG A 543 19.28 0.72 32.75
N LYS A 544 19.02 0.02 33.86
CA LYS A 544 18.48 0.63 35.08
C LYS A 544 19.59 1.33 35.87
N SER A 545 19.25 2.47 36.50
CA SER A 545 20.18 3.14 37.41
C SER A 545 20.46 2.29 38.65
N ASP A 546 19.40 1.75 39.26
CA ASP A 546 19.45 0.87 40.43
C ASP A 546 19.14 -0.57 40.04
N GLN A 547 20.00 -1.19 39.22
CA GLN A 547 19.74 -2.52 38.66
C GLN A 547 19.84 -3.64 39.71
N LYS A 548 18.87 -4.56 39.71
CA LYS A 548 18.90 -5.81 40.50
C LYS A 548 19.70 -6.94 39.82
N GLY A 549 19.86 -6.84 38.51
CA GLY A 549 20.50 -7.83 37.65
C GLY A 549 20.26 -7.50 36.19
N GLU A 550 20.84 -8.29 35.30
CA GLU A 550 20.70 -8.18 33.86
C GLU A 550 19.93 -9.39 33.34
N ALA A 551 18.94 -9.17 32.48
CA ALA A 551 18.15 -10.22 31.86
C ALA A 551 18.35 -10.21 30.33
N LEU A 552 18.38 -11.39 29.73
CA LEU A 552 18.30 -11.56 28.29
C LEU A 552 16.87 -11.92 27.89
N ILE A 553 16.31 -11.16 26.95
CA ILE A 553 15.02 -11.47 26.32
C ILE A 553 15.28 -12.03 24.93
N VAL A 554 14.95 -13.30 24.71
CA VAL A 554 15.04 -13.92 23.38
C VAL A 554 13.70 -13.77 22.66
N ASN A 555 13.69 -13.15 21.49
CA ASN A 555 12.49 -13.05 20.67
C ASN A 555 12.21 -14.38 19.94
N GLY A 556 11.52 -15.29 20.64
CA GLY A 556 11.27 -16.64 20.13
C GLY A 556 10.06 -16.78 19.20
N PHE A 557 9.20 -15.77 19.08
CA PHE A 557 8.00 -15.84 18.23
C PHE A 557 8.27 -15.23 16.85
N THR A 558 8.82 -16.05 15.95
CA THR A 558 9.15 -15.65 14.57
C THR A 558 8.11 -16.09 13.53
N ARG A 559 7.06 -16.78 13.99
CA ARG A 559 6.08 -17.43 13.11
C ARG A 559 5.30 -16.42 12.27
N VAL A 560 5.22 -16.71 10.96
CA VAL A 560 4.18 -16.28 10.02
C VAL A 560 3.75 -17.51 9.24
N SER A 561 2.46 -17.68 8.95
CA SER A 561 1.98 -18.86 8.21
C SER A 561 0.57 -18.70 7.68
N ALA A 562 0.22 -19.51 6.69
CA ALA A 562 -1.16 -19.78 6.28
C ALA A 562 -2.00 -20.41 7.42
N PRO A 563 -3.35 -20.35 7.32
CA PRO A 563 -4.26 -21.14 8.14
C PRO A 563 -4.11 -22.63 7.87
N PHE A 564 -4.44 -23.47 8.86
CA PHE A 564 -4.40 -24.92 8.69
C PHE A 564 -5.41 -25.38 7.63
N SER A 565 -4.91 -26.08 6.61
CA SER A 565 -5.72 -26.69 5.55
C SER A 565 -5.75 -28.21 5.67
N PHE A 566 -6.86 -28.84 5.29
CA PHE A 566 -7.01 -30.30 5.30
C PHE A 566 -7.76 -30.83 4.09
N VAL A 567 -7.62 -32.14 3.85
CA VAL A 567 -8.37 -32.94 2.88
C VAL A 567 -8.72 -34.28 3.54
N THR A 568 -9.96 -34.74 3.41
CA THR A 568 -10.38 -36.07 3.92
C THR A 568 -10.12 -37.18 2.91
N SER A 569 -10.28 -38.43 3.34
CA SER A 569 -10.29 -39.58 2.43
C SER A 569 -11.27 -39.37 1.28
N GLU A 570 -10.85 -39.78 0.08
CA GLU A 570 -11.60 -39.63 -1.19
C GLU A 570 -11.82 -38.18 -1.66
N ASP A 571 -11.15 -37.21 -1.04
CA ASP A 571 -11.21 -35.78 -1.43
C ASP A 571 -12.63 -35.19 -1.40
N SER A 572 -13.54 -35.80 -0.64
CA SER A 572 -14.95 -35.38 -0.55
C SER A 572 -15.15 -34.09 0.26
N ILE A 573 -14.28 -33.88 1.25
CA ILE A 573 -14.28 -32.71 2.14
C ILE A 573 -12.85 -32.14 2.19
N ALA A 574 -12.73 -30.84 2.03
CA ALA A 574 -11.47 -30.11 2.13
C ALA A 574 -11.72 -28.68 2.64
N GLY A 575 -10.66 -27.96 2.99
CA GLY A 575 -10.78 -26.54 3.31
C GLY A 575 -9.80 -26.07 4.37
N PHE A 576 -10.06 -24.87 4.89
CA PHE A 576 -9.27 -24.22 5.92
C PHE A 576 -10.01 -24.27 7.27
N ALA A 577 -9.39 -24.87 8.28
CA ALA A 577 -9.96 -25.01 9.61
C ALA A 577 -9.24 -24.11 10.61
N GLY A 578 -9.67 -22.84 10.68
CA GLY A 578 -9.13 -21.86 11.61
C GLY A 578 -9.32 -22.19 13.09
N SER A 579 -10.24 -23.10 13.42
CA SER A 579 -10.40 -23.64 14.79
C SER A 579 -9.22 -24.51 15.24
N VAL A 580 -8.43 -25.04 14.29
CA VAL A 580 -7.18 -25.76 14.58
C VAL A 580 -6.02 -24.76 14.61
N ASP A 581 -5.88 -23.98 13.53
CA ASP A 581 -4.88 -22.93 13.43
C ASP A 581 -5.33 -21.88 12.40
N ASN A 582 -5.44 -20.62 12.83
CA ASN A 582 -5.79 -19.51 11.94
C ASN A 582 -4.61 -19.01 11.11
N GLY A 583 -3.42 -19.57 11.31
CA GLY A 583 -2.19 -19.00 10.78
C GLY A 583 -1.78 -17.73 11.52
N VAL A 584 -0.71 -17.11 11.04
CA VAL A 584 -0.17 -15.88 11.64
C VAL A 584 0.19 -14.92 10.53
N PRO A 585 -0.55 -13.81 10.37
CA PRO A 585 -0.23 -12.79 9.37
C PRO A 585 1.13 -12.12 9.61
N TYR A 586 1.71 -11.56 8.55
CA TYR A 586 2.84 -10.63 8.66
C TYR A 586 2.32 -9.26 9.13
N ILE A 587 2.65 -8.83 10.36
CA ILE A 587 2.19 -7.59 11.01
C ILE A 587 0.67 -7.54 11.26
N ALA A 588 -0.14 -7.60 10.21
CA ALA A 588 -1.59 -7.71 10.25
C ALA A 588 -2.15 -8.09 8.88
N ASP A 589 -3.37 -8.64 8.90
CA ASP A 589 -4.14 -8.89 7.69
C ASP A 589 -5.46 -8.11 7.65
N HIS A 590 -5.92 -7.85 6.43
CA HIS A 590 -7.17 -7.13 6.14
C HIS A 590 -8.03 -7.84 5.07
N HIS A 591 -7.58 -8.99 4.56
CA HIS A 591 -8.36 -9.77 3.59
C HIS A 591 -9.22 -10.88 4.24
N PHE A 592 -8.97 -11.23 5.50
CA PHE A 592 -9.72 -12.28 6.19
C PHE A 592 -11.16 -11.81 6.46
N ILE A 593 -12.14 -12.50 5.88
CA ILE A 593 -13.55 -12.11 5.97
C ILE A 593 -14.33 -12.91 7.01
N GLY A 594 -13.84 -14.09 7.40
CA GLY A 594 -14.49 -14.97 8.35
C GLY A 594 -14.11 -16.44 8.12
N GLN A 595 -14.57 -17.31 9.02
CA GLN A 595 -14.28 -18.74 8.94
C GLN A 595 -15.06 -19.40 7.80
N MET A 596 -14.42 -20.37 7.13
CA MET A 596 -15.07 -21.25 6.16
C MET A 596 -16.11 -22.15 6.86
N HIS A 597 -17.24 -22.39 6.21
CA HIS A 597 -18.29 -23.28 6.74
C HIS A 597 -18.80 -24.32 5.73
N GLU A 598 -18.59 -24.16 4.43
CA GLU A 598 -18.93 -25.19 3.43
C GLU A 598 -17.70 -25.96 2.95
N PHE A 599 -17.44 -27.11 3.56
CA PHE A 599 -16.25 -27.93 3.30
C PHE A 599 -16.45 -29.01 2.24
N ARG A 600 -17.68 -29.26 1.77
CA ARG A 600 -17.95 -30.34 0.81
C ARG A 600 -17.60 -29.88 -0.60
N ARG A 601 -16.63 -30.55 -1.24
CA ARG A 601 -16.18 -30.19 -2.60
C ARG A 601 -17.27 -30.34 -3.67
N ILE A 602 -18.26 -31.20 -3.43
CA ILE A 602 -19.33 -31.48 -4.41
C ILE A 602 -20.33 -30.33 -4.57
N ILE A 603 -20.36 -29.37 -3.65
CA ILE A 603 -21.31 -28.25 -3.73
C ILE A 603 -20.80 -27.28 -4.79
N PRO A 604 -21.53 -27.10 -5.92
CA PRO A 604 -21.08 -26.25 -7.00
C PRO A 604 -21.19 -24.77 -6.61
N TRP A 605 -20.37 -23.95 -7.25
CA TRP A 605 -20.59 -22.50 -7.26
C TRP A 605 -21.86 -22.19 -8.05
N MET A 606 -22.74 -21.34 -7.49
CA MET A 606 -23.98 -20.91 -8.15
C MET A 606 -23.92 -19.43 -8.51
N ASP A 607 -23.60 -18.57 -7.54
CA ASP A 607 -23.37 -17.14 -7.70
C ASP A 607 -22.46 -16.60 -6.57
N ASP A 608 -22.20 -15.29 -6.53
CA ASP A 608 -21.32 -14.68 -5.54
C ASP A 608 -21.91 -14.64 -4.10
N ASP A 609 -23.24 -14.76 -3.95
CA ASP A 609 -23.93 -14.89 -2.66
C ASP A 609 -24.10 -16.35 -2.21
N ALA A 610 -23.92 -17.30 -3.13
CA ALA A 610 -24.01 -18.74 -2.92
C ALA A 610 -22.83 -19.47 -3.58
N SER A 611 -21.66 -19.32 -2.97
CA SER A 611 -20.37 -19.67 -3.57
C SER A 611 -20.05 -21.16 -3.61
N GLY A 612 -20.80 -22.00 -2.88
CA GLY A 612 -20.59 -23.44 -2.81
C GLY A 612 -19.36 -23.84 -2.00
N PHE A 613 -18.58 -24.82 -2.47
CA PHE A 613 -17.36 -25.25 -1.79
C PHE A 613 -16.44 -24.06 -1.46
N GLY A 614 -16.03 -23.92 -0.21
CA GLY A 614 -15.20 -22.80 0.23
C GLY A 614 -15.98 -21.65 0.87
N ASP A 615 -17.32 -21.67 0.83
CA ASP A 615 -18.15 -20.59 1.38
C ASP A 615 -17.78 -20.27 2.83
N SER A 616 -17.72 -18.96 3.10
CA SER A 616 -17.11 -18.40 4.30
C SER A 616 -17.98 -17.31 4.91
N ASN A 617 -17.92 -17.21 6.24
CA ASN A 617 -18.59 -16.15 6.97
C ASN A 617 -18.05 -14.76 6.59
N ALA A 618 -18.86 -13.73 6.83
CA ALA A 618 -18.59 -12.33 6.50
C ALA A 618 -18.37 -11.43 7.74
N ASN A 619 -18.09 -12.00 8.92
CA ASN A 619 -18.08 -11.28 10.19
C ASN A 619 -16.76 -10.53 10.50
N TYR A 620 -15.77 -10.58 9.61
CA TYR A 620 -14.47 -9.90 9.75
C TYR A 620 -14.07 -9.02 8.56
N GLU A 621 -14.96 -8.79 7.60
CA GLU A 621 -14.66 -8.07 6.34
C GLU A 621 -14.09 -6.64 6.50
N THR A 622 -14.33 -6.01 7.65
CA THR A 622 -13.77 -4.68 7.97
C THR A 622 -12.82 -4.72 9.16
N THR A 623 -12.42 -5.90 9.62
CA THR A 623 -11.68 -6.10 10.86
C THR A 623 -10.21 -6.37 10.55
N ARG A 624 -9.33 -5.57 11.16
CA ARG A 624 -7.89 -5.83 11.13
C ARG A 624 -7.57 -7.06 11.97
N ILE A 625 -6.97 -8.08 11.37
CA ILE A 625 -6.47 -9.27 12.08
C ILE A 625 -5.03 -9.04 12.48
N ALA A 626 -4.74 -9.08 13.79
CA ALA A 626 -3.37 -8.90 14.28
C ALA A 626 -2.47 -10.06 13.85
N GLY A 627 -1.27 -9.73 13.35
CA GLY A 627 -0.24 -10.68 13.00
C GLY A 627 0.97 -10.63 13.94
N ASN A 628 2.07 -11.19 13.47
CA ASN A 628 3.36 -11.08 14.16
C ASN A 628 3.87 -9.64 14.05
N SER A 629 3.97 -8.92 15.17
CA SER A 629 4.43 -7.52 15.21
C SER A 629 5.96 -7.38 15.17
N PHE A 630 6.68 -8.47 15.45
CA PHE A 630 8.13 -8.52 15.65
C PHE A 630 8.66 -7.52 16.71
N ASP A 631 7.81 -7.10 17.66
CA ASP A 631 8.12 -6.08 18.68
C ASP A 631 7.86 -6.55 20.13
N TYR A 632 7.78 -7.87 20.33
CA TYR A 632 7.55 -8.46 21.67
C TYR A 632 8.63 -8.09 22.70
N PRO A 633 9.93 -7.94 22.33
CA PRO A 633 10.96 -7.54 23.29
C PRO A 633 10.71 -6.20 23.97
N PHE A 634 10.02 -5.27 23.31
CA PHE A 634 9.63 -4.00 23.93
C PHE A 634 8.65 -4.22 25.07
N VAL A 635 7.56 -4.96 24.81
CA VAL A 635 6.49 -5.22 25.79
C VAL A 635 7.01 -6.01 26.97
N HIS A 636 7.75 -7.10 26.73
CA HIS A 636 8.36 -7.87 27.82
C HIS A 636 9.42 -7.06 28.57
N GLY A 637 10.23 -6.31 27.83
CA GLY A 637 11.27 -5.45 28.38
C GLY A 637 10.74 -4.40 29.37
N GLN A 638 9.58 -3.80 29.08
CA GLN A 638 8.93 -2.89 30.02
C GLN A 638 8.67 -3.56 31.38
N ALA A 639 8.14 -4.79 31.40
CA ALA A 639 7.89 -5.52 32.63
C ALA A 639 9.18 -5.83 33.42
N PHE A 640 10.28 -6.20 32.74
CA PHE A 640 11.58 -6.40 33.38
C PHE A 640 12.16 -5.09 33.96
N ALA A 641 12.06 -4.00 33.21
CA ALA A 641 12.52 -2.68 33.65
C ALA A 641 11.73 -2.18 34.88
N GLU A 642 10.41 -2.37 34.90
CA GLU A 642 9.54 -2.08 36.04
C GLU A 642 9.88 -2.94 37.27
N ALA A 643 10.26 -4.20 37.06
CA ALA A 643 10.75 -5.09 38.12
C ALA A 643 12.14 -4.70 38.66
N GLY A 644 12.83 -3.75 38.03
CA GLY A 644 14.16 -3.25 38.43
C GLY A 644 15.33 -3.98 37.80
N TYR A 645 15.12 -4.73 36.73
CA TYR A 645 16.18 -5.40 35.98
C TYR A 645 16.60 -4.56 34.76
N SER A 646 17.90 -4.49 34.52
CA SER A 646 18.39 -4.11 33.20
C SER A 646 18.14 -5.26 32.23
N PHE A 647 17.92 -4.97 30.96
CA PHE A 647 17.77 -6.02 29.96
C PHE A 647 18.33 -5.62 28.60
N VAL A 648 18.71 -6.63 27.85
CA VAL A 648 18.92 -6.57 26.40
C VAL A 648 18.10 -7.68 25.76
N SER A 649 17.93 -7.61 24.45
CA SER A 649 17.24 -8.66 23.71
C SER A 649 18.03 -9.11 22.48
N THR A 650 17.67 -10.30 22.03
CA THR A 650 18.31 -10.96 20.89
C THR A 650 17.26 -11.71 20.07
N ALA A 651 17.51 -11.82 18.77
CA ALA A 651 16.80 -12.73 17.90
C ALA A 651 17.09 -14.19 18.31
N ALA A 652 16.15 -15.09 18.03
CA ALA A 652 16.28 -16.51 18.35
C ALA A 652 17.44 -17.17 17.59
N ASP A 653 17.59 -16.85 16.30
CA ASP A 653 18.65 -17.36 15.42
C ASP A 653 20.07 -17.00 15.93
N ALA A 654 20.24 -15.83 16.53
CA ALA A 654 21.51 -15.43 17.14
C ALA A 654 21.92 -16.35 18.32
N VAL A 655 20.95 -16.90 19.05
CA VAL A 655 21.19 -17.88 20.12
C VAL A 655 21.46 -19.26 19.51
N GLU A 656 20.61 -19.70 18.58
CA GLU A 656 20.73 -21.00 17.90
C GLU A 656 22.07 -21.15 17.18
N ASN A 657 22.56 -20.08 16.57
CA ASN A 657 23.85 -20.03 15.86
C ASN A 657 25.04 -19.75 16.79
N GLY A 658 24.82 -19.65 18.11
CA GLY A 658 25.87 -19.44 19.12
C GLY A 658 26.55 -18.06 19.08
N THR A 659 25.91 -17.08 18.43
CA THR A 659 26.38 -15.67 18.42
C THR A 659 26.16 -15.01 19.78
N VAL A 660 25.06 -15.37 20.47
CA VAL A 660 24.76 -15.00 21.85
C VAL A 660 24.77 -16.25 22.74
N LYS A 661 25.44 -16.19 23.89
CA LYS A 661 25.48 -17.29 24.86
C LYS A 661 24.57 -16.99 26.04
N LEU A 662 23.65 -17.90 26.33
CA LEU A 662 22.72 -17.74 27.46
C LEU A 662 23.43 -17.69 28.82
N SER A 663 24.63 -18.27 28.94
CA SER A 663 25.44 -18.28 30.17
C SER A 663 26.02 -16.93 30.57
N ASP A 664 25.92 -15.92 29.70
CA ASP A 664 26.45 -14.57 29.93
C ASP A 664 25.46 -13.69 30.72
N TYR A 665 24.25 -14.20 30.99
CA TYR A 665 23.13 -13.58 31.70
C TYR A 665 22.60 -14.52 32.79
#